data_AF-A8WZI7-F1
#
_entry.id   AF-A8WZI7-F1
#
_cell.length_a   1.000
_cell.length_b   1.000
_cell.length_c   1.000
_cell.angle_alpha   90.00
_cell.angle_beta   90.00
_cell.angle_gamma   90.00
#
_symmetry.space_group_name_H-M   'P 1'
#
loop_
_entity.id
_entity.type
_entity.pdbx_description
1 polymer ?
#
loop_
_entity_poly.entity_id
_entity_poly.type
_entity_poly.pdbx_seq_one_letter_code
_entity_poly.pdbx_strand_id
1 'polypeptide(L)'
;MSVLIVAFLVFVITYIAHFYWKVSKYPKGPFPLPLIGNVLQFPDKNIHIYFDELAKTYGPCFTLWTPLPAVVITDYDYLKDAFVTQGEAFIMRAERPPETLLQPHINTGVLASSGENWRLQRRTSLKILRDFGLGRNLMEEQVMRSVHEMLHQIENITDKKKVDMFWPIQLCVGNVINESLFGYHYKYEDADRFKTFVQYQGFIEEEVASQIKEYDGESEPDNFVHAYMQQMKQTGNPGLDMPNLCASVLDFWLAGMETTSNSLRWHLAYMMKYPEIQDNVRKEIFEVVGASRLPSMSDKPNMPYTQSVIHEVQRHSNMIPMLGSHTNTEDIIVKGQNVPTGTVIFAQVWSILKNDSVFDESHKFNPSRYLQADGKTLNKAVLERTIPFSIGKRNCVGEGLARMELFLIFSALIQKYEFVPNDNVDLTPVWGGVLTSKPYTCQLIPQAFPGQNIHIYFDDLSKTYGPCFTLWTPLPAVVITDYDYLKGAFVNQGKYYSFLFLKLLRNFLLTILRDFGLGRNLMEEQVMRSVHEMLYQIGNITDKKKILSINNKQLLRGKCVVCKTKKCKIIPNSKSGGTLKSIKPSTKETKKSEIKLDDAYYNPETGFCGINELQRKTKKPIEEVKRFLNEQDVYTLHKPARKNFKSERVYVHNIDEQWQSDLVEMIPYAEENNDFKYLLTVIDCFSKYAWVIPLKTKTGKETASALQTIFKHRKPQKMQTDNDIRHFSTYSDKKASIIERFNRTLKEKMWKMFTYQGDHKWTKILDKLVSGYNNHFHRGIKMTPIEASKTENVQKVHDNLFPSKKLFEESPKSKFKIDDTVRITKYKAVFAKGYLPNWSTEMFKISEVHPGEVISYSIRDLADEEIKGKFYEEELTFFNNVNDEHKIESILKRRTRKGQKELFVKWYGYPDKFNSWIPDTNLN
;
A
#
# COMPACT_ATOMS: atom_id res chain seq x y z
N MET A 1 -23.23 57.63 -42.73
CA MET A 1 -22.28 57.82 -41.63
C MET A 1 -22.98 57.84 -40.26
N SER A 2 -23.96 58.72 -40.02
CA SER A 2 -24.69 58.80 -38.74
C SER A 2 -25.42 57.51 -38.32
N VAL A 3 -26.05 56.81 -39.28
CA VAL A 3 -26.71 55.51 -39.02
C VAL A 3 -25.73 54.43 -38.57
N LEU A 4 -24.52 54.39 -39.15
CA LEU A 4 -23.49 53.42 -38.77
C LEU A 4 -22.94 53.68 -37.38
N ILE A 5 -22.79 54.96 -37.00
CA ILE A 5 -22.35 55.37 -35.66
C ILE A 5 -23.40 54.97 -34.62
N VAL A 6 -24.69 55.23 -34.88
CA VAL A 6 -25.78 54.84 -33.98
C VAL A 6 -25.87 53.31 -33.85
N ALA A 7 -25.78 52.58 -34.96
CA ALA A 7 -25.79 51.11 -34.95
C ALA A 7 -24.61 50.54 -34.13
N PHE A 8 -23.41 51.11 -34.29
CA PHE A 8 -22.24 50.73 -33.52
C PHE A 8 -22.40 51.02 -32.02
N LEU A 9 -22.93 52.19 -31.64
CA LEU A 9 -23.17 52.53 -30.24
C LEU A 9 -24.22 51.61 -29.60
N VAL A 10 -25.31 51.30 -30.31
CA VAL A 10 -26.32 50.34 -29.83
C VAL A 10 -25.68 48.96 -29.65
N PHE A 11 -24.88 48.50 -30.61
CA PHE A 11 -24.13 47.25 -30.49
C PHE A 11 -23.20 47.24 -29.28
N VAL A 12 -22.44 48.31 -29.03
CA VAL A 12 -21.55 48.41 -27.86
C VAL A 12 -22.34 48.41 -26.54
N ILE A 13 -23.43 49.17 -26.43
CA ILE A 13 -24.25 49.23 -25.21
C ILE A 13 -24.90 47.87 -24.94
N THR A 14 -25.49 47.25 -25.96
CA THR A 14 -26.10 45.91 -25.85
C THR A 14 -25.07 44.85 -25.48
N TYR A 15 -23.88 44.89 -26.06
CA TYR A 15 -22.77 44.02 -25.69
C TYR A 15 -22.36 44.21 -24.22
N ILE A 16 -22.17 45.46 -23.76
CA ILE A 16 -21.78 45.75 -22.38
C ILE A 16 -22.87 45.31 -21.39
N ALA A 17 -24.13 45.60 -21.69
CA ALA A 17 -25.26 45.17 -20.86
C ALA A 17 -25.36 43.64 -20.79
N HIS A 18 -25.21 42.95 -21.93
CA HIS A 18 -25.20 41.49 -21.99
C HIS A 18 -24.01 40.89 -21.21
N PHE A 19 -22.82 41.50 -21.33
CA PHE A 19 -21.64 41.08 -20.60
C PHE A 19 -21.86 41.15 -19.09
N TYR A 20 -22.30 42.29 -18.55
CA TYR A 20 -22.53 42.42 -17.10
C TYR A 20 -23.74 41.63 -16.59
N TRP A 21 -24.75 41.41 -17.43
CA TRP A 21 -25.82 40.44 -17.14
C TRP A 21 -25.29 39.01 -17.04
N LYS A 22 -24.29 38.64 -17.85
CA LYS A 22 -23.60 37.36 -17.71
C LYS A 22 -22.79 37.33 -16.43
N VAL A 23 -22.04 38.39 -16.11
CA VAL A 23 -21.24 38.50 -14.88
C VAL A 23 -22.07 38.30 -13.62
N SER A 24 -23.30 38.84 -13.57
CA SER A 24 -24.17 38.73 -12.40
C SER A 24 -24.67 37.31 -12.09
N LYS A 25 -24.55 36.36 -13.05
CA LYS A 25 -24.93 34.95 -12.85
C LYS A 25 -23.88 34.11 -12.15
N TYR A 26 -22.65 34.61 -12.07
CA TYR A 26 -21.49 33.90 -11.56
C TYR A 26 -21.18 34.28 -10.09
N PRO A 27 -20.37 33.47 -9.37
CA PRO A 27 -19.86 33.84 -8.06
C PRO A 27 -19.15 35.19 -8.12
N LYS A 28 -19.28 36.00 -7.06
CA LYS A 28 -18.63 37.33 -6.99
C LYS A 28 -17.12 37.20 -7.17
N GLY A 29 -16.49 38.20 -7.76
CA GLY A 29 -15.06 38.23 -8.02
C GLY A 29 -14.60 39.64 -8.37
N PRO A 30 -13.31 39.82 -8.71
CA PRO A 30 -12.78 41.12 -9.11
C PRO A 30 -13.50 41.66 -10.34
N PHE A 31 -13.79 42.96 -10.33
CA PHE A 31 -14.54 43.62 -11.39
C PHE A 31 -13.87 43.41 -12.76
N PRO A 32 -14.55 42.77 -13.73
CA PRO A 32 -13.97 42.48 -15.03
C PRO A 32 -14.27 43.61 -16.03
N LEU A 33 -13.29 43.97 -16.86
CA LEU A 33 -13.50 44.88 -17.97
C LEU A 33 -14.08 44.13 -19.18
N PRO A 34 -14.96 44.74 -20.00
CA PRO A 34 -15.44 44.13 -21.23
C PRO A 34 -14.27 43.75 -22.15
N LEU A 35 -14.42 42.67 -22.94
CA LEU A 35 -13.41 42.07 -23.82
C LEU A 35 -12.21 41.41 -23.13
N ILE A 36 -11.52 42.11 -22.23
CA ILE A 36 -10.25 41.67 -21.61
C ILE A 36 -10.42 41.03 -20.23
N GLY A 37 -11.57 41.20 -19.58
CA GLY A 37 -11.84 40.69 -18.24
C GLY A 37 -10.89 41.25 -17.18
N ASN A 38 -10.26 40.35 -16.43
CA ASN A 38 -9.29 40.58 -15.38
C ASN A 38 -7.84 40.36 -15.85
N VAL A 39 -7.57 40.14 -17.14
CA VAL A 39 -6.22 39.80 -17.65
C VAL A 39 -5.13 40.77 -17.16
N LEU A 40 -5.43 42.08 -17.15
CA LEU A 40 -4.48 43.12 -16.70
C LEU A 40 -4.19 43.09 -15.18
N GLN A 41 -4.93 42.30 -14.41
CA GLN A 41 -4.78 42.14 -12.96
C GLN A 41 -3.95 40.90 -12.59
N PHE A 42 -3.61 40.03 -13.56
CA PHE A 42 -2.84 38.81 -13.27
C PHE A 42 -1.36 39.13 -13.07
N PRO A 43 -0.72 38.55 -12.05
CA PRO A 43 0.73 38.63 -11.90
C PRO A 43 1.43 37.70 -12.89
N ASP A 44 2.66 38.08 -13.29
CA ASP A 44 3.51 37.26 -14.18
C ASP A 44 3.94 35.92 -13.55
N LYS A 45 4.00 35.84 -12.21
CA LYS A 45 4.42 34.66 -11.44
C LYS A 45 3.56 34.48 -10.21
N ASN A 46 3.57 33.26 -9.66
CA ASN A 46 2.92 32.93 -8.38
C ASN A 46 1.40 33.20 -8.36
N ILE A 47 0.71 32.86 -9.44
CA ILE A 47 -0.75 33.05 -9.58
C ILE A 47 -1.56 32.44 -8.44
N HIS A 48 -1.06 31.35 -7.84
CA HIS A 48 -1.68 30.68 -6.71
C HIS A 48 -1.72 31.56 -5.45
N ILE A 49 -0.72 32.42 -5.23
CA ILE A 49 -0.70 33.41 -4.14
C ILE A 49 -1.75 34.49 -4.40
N TYR A 50 -1.84 34.97 -5.64
CA TYR A 50 -2.88 35.93 -6.02
C TYR A 50 -4.29 35.37 -5.80
N PHE A 51 -4.53 34.10 -6.14
CA PHE A 51 -5.82 33.45 -5.86
C PHE A 51 -6.09 33.31 -4.37
N ASP A 52 -5.06 33.04 -3.56
CA ASP A 52 -5.15 32.99 -2.10
C ASP A 52 -5.54 34.35 -1.49
N GLU A 53 -5.05 35.46 -2.07
CA GLU A 53 -5.41 36.82 -1.67
C GLU A 53 -6.83 37.19 -2.07
N LEU A 54 -7.25 36.84 -3.29
CA LEU A 54 -8.62 37.04 -3.75
C LEU A 54 -9.63 36.26 -2.91
N ALA A 55 -9.29 35.05 -2.46
CA ALA A 55 -10.15 34.24 -1.60
C ALA A 55 -10.48 34.95 -0.27
N LYS A 56 -9.54 35.74 0.28
CA LYS A 56 -9.76 36.54 1.50
C LYS A 56 -10.77 37.67 1.29
N THR A 57 -10.91 38.16 0.05
CA THR A 57 -11.80 39.28 -0.29
C THR A 57 -13.17 38.80 -0.77
N TYR A 58 -13.20 37.79 -1.65
CA TYR A 58 -14.41 37.33 -2.32
C TYR A 58 -14.98 36.02 -1.75
N GLY A 59 -14.27 35.39 -0.82
CA GLY A 59 -14.65 34.12 -0.22
C GLY A 59 -14.11 32.90 -0.98
N PRO A 60 -14.51 31.68 -0.59
CA PRO A 60 -13.89 30.43 -1.01
C PRO A 60 -14.16 30.05 -2.48
N CYS A 61 -15.14 30.69 -3.11
CA CYS A 61 -15.56 30.45 -4.48
C CYS A 61 -15.82 31.79 -5.17
N PHE A 62 -15.00 32.12 -6.17
CA PHE A 62 -15.06 33.41 -6.87
C PHE A 62 -14.76 33.26 -8.36
N THR A 63 -15.12 34.27 -9.14
CA THR A 63 -14.97 34.23 -10.61
C THR A 63 -13.90 35.18 -11.11
N LEU A 64 -13.07 34.67 -12.02
CA LEU A 64 -12.13 35.44 -12.83
C LEU A 64 -12.58 35.42 -14.28
N TRP A 65 -12.37 36.54 -14.98
CA TRP A 65 -12.69 36.68 -16.39
C TRP A 65 -11.39 36.79 -17.19
N THR A 66 -11.09 35.81 -18.04
CA THR A 66 -9.97 35.87 -18.99
C THR A 66 -10.52 35.72 -20.40
N PRO A 67 -11.02 36.84 -20.95
CA PRO A 67 -12.29 37.01 -21.67
C PRO A 67 -13.50 36.12 -21.31
N LEU A 68 -13.28 34.85 -20.96
CA LEU A 68 -14.29 33.88 -20.54
C LEU A 68 -14.25 33.66 -19.02
N PRO A 69 -15.37 33.25 -18.39
CA PRO A 69 -15.40 33.03 -16.95
C PRO A 69 -14.66 31.75 -16.56
N ALA A 70 -13.90 31.85 -15.47
CA ALA A 70 -13.30 30.76 -14.75
C ALA A 70 -13.62 30.90 -13.25
N VAL A 71 -14.18 29.86 -12.65
CA VAL A 71 -14.49 29.83 -11.23
C VAL A 71 -13.31 29.19 -10.48
N VAL A 72 -12.84 29.86 -9.44
CA VAL A 72 -11.76 29.38 -8.58
C VAL A 72 -12.38 28.90 -7.27
N ILE A 73 -12.05 27.66 -6.87
CA ILE A 73 -12.44 27.05 -5.60
C ILE A 73 -11.18 26.89 -4.74
N THR A 74 -11.22 27.43 -3.52
CA THR A 74 -10.05 27.51 -2.60
C THR A 74 -10.30 26.83 -1.24
N ASP A 75 -11.48 26.22 -1.06
CA ASP A 75 -11.89 25.57 0.18
C ASP A 75 -12.20 24.08 -0.04
N TYR A 76 -11.87 23.25 0.95
CA TYR A 76 -12.03 21.80 0.88
C TYR A 76 -13.49 21.37 0.73
N ASP A 77 -14.41 21.96 1.49
CA ASP A 77 -15.80 21.55 1.50
C ASP A 77 -16.53 21.96 0.21
N TYR A 78 -16.15 23.12 -0.36
CA TYR A 78 -16.58 23.51 -1.72
C TYR A 78 -16.02 22.57 -2.78
N LEU A 79 -14.74 22.19 -2.68
CA LEU A 79 -14.11 21.28 -3.63
C LEU A 79 -14.70 19.87 -3.55
N LYS A 80 -15.00 19.39 -2.34
CA LYS A 80 -15.66 18.10 -2.09
C LYS A 80 -17.08 18.10 -2.66
N ASP A 81 -17.84 19.18 -2.47
CA ASP A 81 -19.17 19.34 -3.07
C ASP A 81 -19.11 19.25 -4.61
N ALA A 82 -18.18 19.99 -5.22
CA ALA A 82 -18.00 19.96 -6.67
C ALA A 82 -17.51 18.59 -7.19
N PHE A 83 -16.33 18.13 -6.73
CA PHE A 83 -15.63 17.01 -7.39
C PHE A 83 -16.00 15.62 -6.85
N VAL A 84 -16.59 15.53 -5.66
CA VAL A 84 -17.01 14.26 -5.05
C VAL A 84 -18.52 14.11 -5.11
N THR A 85 -19.28 15.03 -4.49
CA THR A 85 -20.75 14.94 -4.45
C THR A 85 -21.34 15.07 -5.85
N GLN A 86 -20.86 16.04 -6.62
CA GLN A 86 -21.33 16.36 -7.97
C GLN A 86 -20.33 15.92 -9.05
N GLY A 87 -19.51 14.90 -8.75
CA GLY A 87 -18.33 14.57 -9.55
C GLY A 87 -18.59 14.14 -11.00
N GLU A 88 -19.81 13.70 -11.36
CA GLU A 88 -20.16 13.45 -12.77
C GLU A 88 -20.32 14.76 -13.58
N ALA A 89 -20.69 15.86 -12.95
CA ALA A 89 -20.78 17.14 -13.66
C ALA A 89 -19.39 17.64 -14.08
N PHE A 90 -18.34 17.31 -13.32
CA PHE A 90 -16.98 17.82 -13.52
C PHE A 90 -16.03 16.80 -14.15
N ILE A 91 -16.52 15.84 -14.94
CA ILE A 91 -15.60 14.89 -15.59
C ILE A 91 -14.77 15.55 -16.68
N MET A 92 -15.23 16.64 -17.29
CA MET A 92 -14.57 17.23 -18.47
C MET A 92 -13.33 18.03 -18.05
N ARG A 93 -12.33 18.11 -18.92
CA ARG A 93 -11.18 19.02 -18.81
C ARG A 93 -11.48 20.36 -19.47
N ALA A 94 -10.70 21.39 -19.15
CA ALA A 94 -10.72 22.59 -19.98
C ALA A 94 -9.99 22.28 -21.29
N GLU A 95 -10.71 22.32 -22.41
CA GLU A 95 -10.15 22.17 -23.75
C GLU A 95 -9.53 23.49 -24.22
N ARG A 96 -8.68 24.09 -23.39
CA ARG A 96 -8.00 25.37 -23.64
C ARG A 96 -6.54 25.31 -23.18
N PRO A 97 -5.67 26.19 -23.69
CA PRO A 97 -4.31 26.31 -23.18
C PRO A 97 -4.27 26.72 -21.69
N PRO A 98 -3.24 26.27 -20.93
CA PRO A 98 -2.10 25.48 -21.39
C PRO A 98 -2.36 23.96 -21.51
N GLU A 99 -3.47 23.43 -20.99
CA GLU A 99 -3.71 21.98 -20.92
C GLU A 99 -3.76 21.31 -22.29
N THR A 100 -4.34 21.97 -23.30
CA THR A 100 -4.34 21.45 -24.69
C THR A 100 -2.97 21.45 -25.35
N LEU A 101 -1.97 22.15 -24.79
CA LEU A 101 -0.59 22.15 -25.30
C LEU A 101 0.24 21.00 -24.71
N LEU A 102 -0.28 20.29 -23.69
CA LEU A 102 0.41 19.17 -23.06
C LEU A 102 0.28 17.86 -23.84
N GLN A 103 -0.65 17.78 -24.79
CA GLN A 103 -0.88 16.60 -25.61
C GLN A 103 -0.64 16.88 -27.09
N PRO A 104 -0.11 15.89 -27.84
CA PRO A 104 0.04 16.01 -29.29
C PRO A 104 -1.31 16.03 -30.03
N HIS A 105 -2.36 15.46 -29.42
CA HIS A 105 -3.71 15.40 -29.99
C HIS A 105 -4.76 15.87 -28.99
N ILE A 106 -5.87 16.41 -29.52
CA ILE A 106 -6.99 16.87 -28.70
C ILE A 106 -7.72 15.66 -28.14
N ASN A 107 -8.09 15.74 -26.85
CA ASN A 107 -8.95 14.76 -26.19
C ASN A 107 -8.37 13.32 -26.15
N THR A 108 -7.04 13.16 -26.13
CA THR A 108 -6.37 11.85 -26.02
C THR A 108 -5.75 11.62 -24.64
N GLY A 109 -5.36 10.38 -24.37
CA GLY A 109 -4.65 10.01 -23.13
C GLY A 109 -5.57 9.87 -21.92
N VAL A 110 -5.02 10.05 -20.72
CA VAL A 110 -5.73 9.89 -19.43
C VAL A 110 -5.83 11.20 -18.65
N LEU A 111 -4.84 12.10 -18.78
CA LEU A 111 -4.80 13.37 -18.05
C LEU A 111 -5.72 14.41 -18.69
N ALA A 112 -5.61 14.61 -20.01
CA ALA A 112 -6.28 15.69 -20.75
C ALA A 112 -7.55 15.27 -21.51
N SER A 113 -7.76 13.97 -21.74
CA SER A 113 -9.00 13.47 -22.35
C SER A 113 -10.23 13.75 -21.49
N SER A 114 -11.42 13.65 -22.09
CA SER A 114 -12.73 14.00 -21.56
C SER A 114 -13.79 12.98 -22.02
N GLY A 115 -14.97 13.02 -21.38
CA GLY A 115 -16.11 12.20 -21.80
C GLY A 115 -15.88 10.69 -21.69
N GLU A 116 -16.48 9.96 -22.64
CA GLU A 116 -16.32 8.50 -22.78
C GLU A 116 -14.88 8.10 -23.12
N ASN A 117 -14.14 8.91 -23.87
CA ASN A 117 -12.75 8.57 -24.18
C ASN A 117 -11.92 8.50 -22.90
N TRP A 118 -12.04 9.50 -22.02
CA TRP A 118 -11.37 9.43 -20.72
C TRP A 118 -11.80 8.22 -19.88
N ARG A 119 -13.11 7.90 -19.83
CA ARG A 119 -13.60 6.73 -19.08
C ARG A 119 -12.97 5.44 -19.60
N LEU A 120 -12.90 5.29 -20.92
CA LEU A 120 -12.27 4.16 -21.60
C LEU A 120 -10.77 4.10 -21.27
N GLN A 121 -10.02 5.17 -21.54
CA GLN A 121 -8.58 5.25 -21.33
C GLN A 121 -8.22 5.02 -19.87
N ARG A 122 -8.87 5.71 -18.93
CA ARG A 122 -8.61 5.53 -17.48
C ARG A 122 -8.89 4.11 -17.03
N ARG A 123 -10.00 3.49 -17.46
CA ARG A 123 -10.38 2.14 -17.05
C ARG A 123 -9.41 1.11 -17.60
N THR A 124 -9.12 1.18 -18.90
CA THR A 124 -8.19 0.28 -19.59
C THR A 124 -6.80 0.38 -18.97
N SER A 125 -6.27 1.60 -18.81
CA SER A 125 -4.95 1.80 -18.23
C SER A 125 -4.85 1.36 -16.77
N LEU A 126 -5.86 1.65 -15.93
CA LEU A 126 -5.89 1.15 -14.56
C LEU A 126 -5.97 -0.38 -14.47
N LYS A 127 -6.63 -1.03 -15.43
CA LYS A 127 -6.64 -2.48 -15.51
C LYS A 127 -5.24 -2.98 -15.86
N ILE A 128 -4.64 -2.46 -16.92
CA ILE A 128 -3.30 -2.86 -17.39
C ILE A 128 -2.27 -2.67 -16.27
N LEU A 129 -2.21 -1.49 -15.64
CA LEU A 129 -1.25 -1.21 -14.57
C LEU A 129 -1.43 -2.16 -13.37
N ARG A 130 -2.67 -2.53 -13.01
CA ARG A 130 -2.93 -3.53 -11.96
C ARG A 130 -2.48 -4.93 -12.33
N ASP A 131 -2.61 -5.29 -13.62
CA ASP A 131 -2.15 -6.57 -14.15
C ASP A 131 -0.61 -6.64 -14.07
N PHE A 132 0.10 -5.51 -14.31
CA PHE A 132 1.55 -5.34 -14.07
C PHE A 132 1.94 -5.09 -12.61
N GLY A 133 1.05 -5.38 -11.66
CA GLY A 133 1.41 -5.38 -10.24
C GLY A 133 1.15 -4.09 -9.48
N LEU A 134 0.59 -3.03 -10.09
CA LEU A 134 0.20 -1.82 -9.35
C LEU A 134 -0.70 -2.18 -8.15
N GLY A 135 -0.17 -1.98 -6.94
CA GLY A 135 -0.85 -2.32 -5.67
C GLY A 135 -0.71 -3.77 -5.21
N ARG A 136 0.20 -4.56 -5.81
CA ARG A 136 0.58 -5.93 -5.43
C ARG A 136 2.07 -6.01 -5.07
N ASN A 137 2.51 -7.16 -4.56
CA ASN A 137 3.91 -7.39 -4.18
C ASN A 137 4.90 -7.22 -5.33
N LEU A 138 4.49 -7.50 -6.58
CA LEU A 138 5.33 -7.36 -7.77
C LEU A 138 5.85 -5.92 -7.96
N MET A 139 5.00 -4.91 -7.73
CA MET A 139 5.40 -3.51 -7.86
C MET A 139 6.37 -3.10 -6.74
N GLU A 140 6.22 -3.65 -5.54
CA GLU A 140 7.19 -3.42 -4.47
C GLU A 140 8.56 -3.97 -4.85
N GLU A 141 8.63 -5.18 -5.43
CA GLU A 141 9.89 -5.77 -5.90
C GLU A 141 10.57 -4.89 -6.96
N GLN A 142 9.80 -4.37 -7.92
CA GLN A 142 10.28 -3.45 -8.95
C GLN A 142 10.85 -2.15 -8.35
N VAL A 143 10.08 -1.48 -7.48
CA VAL A 143 10.55 -0.27 -6.78
C VAL A 143 11.81 -0.57 -5.98
N MET A 144 11.84 -1.70 -5.26
CA MET A 144 13.00 -2.09 -4.48
C MET A 144 14.22 -2.40 -5.35
N ARG A 145 14.08 -2.98 -6.54
CA ARG A 145 15.20 -3.17 -7.47
C ARG A 145 15.84 -1.82 -7.82
N SER A 146 15.03 -0.84 -8.21
CA SER A 146 15.53 0.52 -8.51
C SER A 146 16.14 1.20 -7.27
N VAL A 147 15.60 0.96 -6.07
CA VAL A 147 16.19 1.46 -4.81
C VAL A 147 17.58 0.85 -4.57
N HIS A 148 17.77 -0.45 -4.75
CA HIS A 148 19.07 -1.09 -4.58
C HIS A 148 20.11 -0.53 -5.54
N GLU A 149 19.73 -0.34 -6.81
CA GLU A 149 20.60 0.27 -7.82
C GLU A 149 20.97 1.71 -7.45
N MET A 150 20.00 2.53 -7.03
CA MET A 150 20.26 3.91 -6.57
C MET A 150 21.22 3.93 -5.37
N LEU A 151 21.03 3.05 -4.39
CA LEU A 151 21.91 2.98 -3.22
C LEU A 151 23.33 2.54 -3.61
N HIS A 152 23.47 1.58 -4.51
CA HIS A 152 24.75 1.15 -5.06
C HIS A 152 25.46 2.31 -5.79
N GLN A 153 24.72 3.12 -6.56
CA GLN A 153 25.27 4.31 -7.21
C GLN A 153 25.78 5.32 -6.18
N ILE A 154 24.98 5.61 -5.14
CA ILE A 154 25.36 6.54 -4.08
C ILE A 154 26.60 6.04 -3.32
N GLU A 155 26.70 4.73 -3.08
CA GLU A 155 27.86 4.12 -2.44
C GLU A 155 29.14 4.33 -3.25
N ASN A 156 29.06 4.26 -4.57
CA ASN A 156 30.18 4.47 -5.49
C ASN A 156 30.54 5.94 -5.76
N ILE A 157 29.80 6.90 -5.20
CA ILE A 157 30.19 8.32 -5.28
C ILE A 157 31.48 8.54 -4.48
N THR A 158 32.54 8.97 -5.17
CA THR A 158 33.89 9.20 -4.60
C THR A 158 33.88 10.30 -3.54
N ASP A 159 33.28 11.46 -3.85
CA ASP A 159 33.17 12.58 -2.92
C ASP A 159 31.74 12.69 -2.37
N LYS A 160 31.54 12.15 -1.16
CA LYS A 160 30.27 12.25 -0.43
C LYS A 160 30.09 13.58 0.30
N LYS A 161 31.02 14.53 0.19
CA LYS A 161 30.92 15.83 0.88
C LYS A 161 29.99 16.80 0.17
N LYS A 162 29.85 16.69 -1.16
CA LYS A 162 29.02 17.59 -1.96
C LYS A 162 28.32 16.83 -3.08
N VAL A 163 27.16 16.26 -2.75
CA VAL A 163 26.36 15.42 -3.65
C VAL A 163 25.08 16.14 -4.04
N ASP A 164 24.78 16.13 -5.34
CA ASP A 164 23.46 16.46 -5.88
C ASP A 164 22.64 15.18 -6.02
N MET A 165 21.51 15.13 -5.31
CA MET A 165 20.61 13.97 -5.30
C MET A 165 19.62 13.97 -6.46
N PHE A 166 19.64 14.97 -7.35
CA PHE A 166 18.74 15.07 -8.50
C PHE A 166 18.79 13.81 -9.37
N TRP A 167 19.96 13.47 -9.91
CA TRP A 167 20.09 12.34 -10.85
C TRP A 167 19.90 10.96 -10.22
N PRO A 168 20.44 10.65 -9.02
CA PRO A 168 20.16 9.38 -8.36
C PRO A 168 18.65 9.14 -8.15
N ILE A 169 17.93 10.17 -7.68
CA ILE A 169 16.47 10.07 -7.47
C ILE A 169 15.72 10.01 -8.81
N GLN A 170 16.07 10.87 -9.77
CA GLN A 170 15.40 10.93 -11.07
C GLN A 170 15.50 9.60 -11.81
N LEU A 171 16.69 8.98 -11.82
CA LEU A 171 16.91 7.68 -12.45
C LEU A 171 16.18 6.56 -11.71
N CYS A 172 16.22 6.55 -10.37
CA CYS A 172 15.50 5.55 -9.56
C CYS A 172 14.00 5.55 -9.88
N VAL A 173 13.35 6.71 -9.85
CA VAL A 173 11.92 6.83 -10.14
C VAL A 173 11.63 6.59 -11.63
N GLY A 174 12.46 7.14 -12.51
CA GLY A 174 12.36 6.94 -13.96
C GLY A 174 12.41 5.47 -14.37
N ASN A 175 13.27 4.66 -13.74
CA ASN A 175 13.36 3.23 -14.01
C ASN A 175 12.09 2.47 -13.59
N VAL A 176 11.44 2.86 -12.48
CA VAL A 176 10.17 2.22 -12.08
C VAL A 176 9.10 2.44 -13.16
N ILE A 177 8.96 3.66 -13.67
CA ILE A 177 7.96 3.91 -14.70
C ILE A 177 8.37 3.34 -16.08
N ASN A 178 9.66 3.36 -16.44
CA ASN A 178 10.15 2.80 -17.69
C ASN A 178 9.97 1.29 -17.76
N GLU A 179 10.25 0.57 -16.67
CA GLU A 179 10.03 -0.88 -16.64
C GLU A 179 8.53 -1.20 -16.76
N SER A 180 7.67 -0.37 -16.17
CA SER A 180 6.21 -0.53 -16.32
C SER A 180 5.71 -0.24 -17.74
N LEU A 181 6.24 0.81 -18.38
CA LEU A 181 5.74 1.29 -19.67
C LEU A 181 6.38 0.57 -20.87
N PHE A 182 7.68 0.30 -20.79
CA PHE A 182 8.51 -0.19 -21.89
C PHE A 182 9.20 -1.51 -21.57
N GLY A 183 9.15 -2.01 -20.33
CA GLY A 183 9.76 -3.30 -19.97
C GLY A 183 11.28 -3.27 -19.83
N TYR A 184 11.91 -2.09 -19.83
CA TYR A 184 13.35 -1.95 -19.64
C TYR A 184 13.70 -0.94 -18.55
N HIS A 185 14.92 -1.04 -18.02
CA HIS A 185 15.51 -0.12 -17.05
C HIS A 185 16.87 0.38 -17.55
N TYR A 186 17.26 1.58 -17.17
CA TYR A 186 18.59 2.12 -17.48
C TYR A 186 19.57 1.84 -16.34
N LYS A 187 20.74 1.29 -16.67
CA LYS A 187 21.87 1.28 -15.76
C LYS A 187 22.44 2.69 -15.61
N TYR A 188 23.03 2.97 -14.45
CA TYR A 188 23.62 4.28 -14.17
C TYR A 188 24.68 4.70 -15.18
N GLU A 189 25.55 3.76 -15.52
CA GLU A 189 26.71 3.94 -16.40
C GLU A 189 26.27 4.33 -17.83
N ASP A 190 25.06 3.93 -18.22
CA ASP A 190 24.47 4.18 -19.54
C ASP A 190 23.26 5.15 -19.46
N ALA A 191 23.16 5.93 -18.39
CA ALA A 191 22.01 6.81 -18.15
C ALA A 191 21.98 8.06 -19.05
N ASP A 192 22.95 8.27 -19.94
CA ASP A 192 22.97 9.47 -20.81
C ASP A 192 21.80 9.52 -21.78
N ARG A 193 21.34 8.36 -22.28
CA ARG A 193 20.08 8.27 -23.04
C ARG A 193 18.89 8.69 -22.19
N PHE A 194 18.82 8.25 -20.94
CA PHE A 194 17.77 8.66 -20.01
C PHE A 194 17.82 10.17 -19.71
N LYS A 195 19.00 10.75 -19.48
CA LYS A 195 19.15 12.20 -19.26
C LYS A 195 18.67 13.00 -20.48
N THR A 196 19.01 12.54 -21.68
CA THR A 196 18.54 13.14 -22.94
C THR A 196 17.03 13.02 -23.06
N PHE A 197 16.47 11.86 -22.70
CA PHE A 197 15.03 11.62 -22.72
C PHE A 197 14.26 12.54 -21.77
N VAL A 198 14.78 12.76 -20.55
CA VAL A 198 14.25 13.74 -19.59
C VAL A 198 14.24 15.17 -20.15
N GLN A 199 15.21 15.52 -21.00
CA GLN A 199 15.32 16.84 -21.61
C GLN A 199 14.42 17.02 -22.85
N TYR A 200 14.16 15.95 -23.61
CA TYR A 200 13.47 16.00 -24.91
C TYR A 200 12.30 15.01 -24.96
N GLN A 201 11.10 15.49 -24.63
CA GLN A 201 9.85 14.69 -24.57
C GLN A 201 9.40 14.09 -25.92
N GLY A 202 10.01 14.50 -27.05
CA GLY A 202 9.70 13.97 -28.39
C GLY A 202 10.04 12.48 -28.59
N PHE A 203 10.75 11.87 -27.64
CA PHE A 203 11.21 10.49 -27.74
C PHE A 203 10.12 9.45 -27.41
N ILE A 204 9.00 9.84 -26.79
CA ILE A 204 7.94 8.89 -26.39
C ILE A 204 7.34 8.16 -27.59
N GLU A 205 7.10 8.86 -28.70
CA GLU A 205 6.57 8.22 -29.91
C GLU A 205 7.55 7.22 -30.51
N GLU A 206 8.86 7.54 -30.48
CA GLU A 206 9.93 6.64 -30.93
C GLU A 206 10.03 5.39 -30.04
N GLU A 207 9.94 5.56 -28.71
CA GLU A 207 9.92 4.44 -27.76
C GLU A 207 8.71 3.54 -27.95
N VAL A 208 7.51 4.13 -28.06
CA VAL A 208 6.29 3.37 -28.35
C VAL A 208 6.40 2.63 -29.68
N ALA A 209 6.94 3.26 -30.72
CA ALA A 209 7.18 2.62 -32.01
C ALA A 209 8.18 1.45 -31.90
N SER A 210 9.24 1.59 -31.08
CA SER A 210 10.20 0.51 -30.82
C SER A 210 9.51 -0.68 -30.15
N GLN A 211 8.73 -0.44 -29.10
CA GLN A 211 8.00 -1.50 -28.39
C GLN A 211 6.99 -2.21 -29.30
N ILE A 212 6.28 -1.46 -30.13
CA ILE A 212 5.35 -2.03 -31.14
C ILE A 212 6.09 -2.95 -32.11
N LYS A 213 7.31 -2.59 -32.52
CA LYS A 213 8.08 -3.34 -33.51
C LYS A 213 8.64 -4.65 -32.94
N GLU A 214 8.90 -4.69 -31.65
CA GLU A 214 9.41 -5.87 -30.94
C GLU A 214 8.30 -6.84 -30.52
N TYR A 215 7.04 -6.39 -30.49
CA TYR A 215 5.91 -7.19 -30.06
C TYR A 215 5.18 -7.88 -31.23
N ASP A 216 5.03 -9.20 -31.13
CA ASP A 216 4.34 -10.01 -32.14
C ASP A 216 2.80 -9.89 -32.13
N GLY A 217 2.23 -9.22 -31.11
CA GLY A 217 0.79 -9.03 -30.96
C GLY A 217 0.01 -10.27 -30.50
N GLU A 218 0.68 -11.36 -30.13
CA GLU A 218 0.07 -12.62 -29.69
C GLU A 218 0.67 -13.19 -28.40
N SER A 219 1.96 -12.93 -28.17
CA SER A 219 2.67 -13.27 -26.95
C SER A 219 2.11 -12.55 -25.74
N GLU A 220 2.49 -13.03 -24.56
CA GLU A 220 2.12 -12.37 -23.31
C GLU A 220 2.72 -10.96 -23.24
N PRO A 221 1.94 -9.93 -22.86
CA PRO A 221 2.47 -8.58 -22.84
C PRO A 221 3.46 -8.39 -21.67
N ASP A 222 4.69 -8.05 -22.01
CA ASP A 222 5.75 -7.76 -21.02
C ASP A 222 5.69 -6.33 -20.45
N ASN A 223 4.98 -5.40 -21.10
CA ASN A 223 4.87 -3.99 -20.66
C ASN A 223 3.51 -3.35 -21.01
N PHE A 224 3.30 -2.11 -20.55
CA PHE A 224 2.07 -1.36 -20.79
C PHE A 224 1.72 -1.24 -22.27
N VAL A 225 2.70 -0.94 -23.13
CA VAL A 225 2.50 -0.78 -24.58
C VAL A 225 1.97 -2.07 -25.19
N HIS A 226 2.60 -3.21 -24.90
CA HIS A 226 2.19 -4.53 -25.38
C HIS A 226 0.77 -4.89 -24.93
N ALA A 227 0.46 -4.64 -23.64
CA ALA A 227 -0.86 -4.93 -23.09
C ALA A 227 -1.95 -4.04 -23.70
N TYR A 228 -1.65 -2.77 -23.93
CA TYR A 228 -2.59 -1.86 -24.57
C TYR A 228 -2.85 -2.28 -26.01
N MET A 229 -1.82 -2.63 -26.79
CA MET A 229 -1.97 -3.19 -28.14
C MET A 229 -2.82 -4.46 -28.15
N GLN A 230 -2.64 -5.32 -27.16
CA GLN A 230 -3.45 -6.52 -27.01
C GLN A 230 -4.93 -6.17 -26.77
N GLN A 231 -5.21 -5.18 -25.92
CA GLN A 231 -6.57 -4.68 -25.70
C GLN A 231 -7.17 -4.03 -26.96
N MET A 232 -6.38 -3.30 -27.75
CA MET A 232 -6.80 -2.76 -29.04
C MET A 232 -7.27 -3.89 -29.98
N LYS A 233 -6.46 -4.94 -30.12
CA LYS A 233 -6.77 -6.10 -30.98
C LYS A 233 -7.96 -6.92 -30.47
N GLN A 234 -8.04 -7.18 -29.16
CA GLN A 234 -9.08 -8.02 -28.56
C GLN A 234 -10.46 -7.37 -28.54
N THR A 235 -10.52 -6.08 -28.24
CA THR A 235 -11.82 -5.39 -28.08
C THR A 235 -12.36 -4.85 -29.39
N GLY A 236 -11.48 -4.54 -30.36
CA GLY A 236 -11.86 -3.83 -31.58
C GLY A 236 -12.50 -2.46 -31.32
N ASN A 237 -12.31 -1.89 -30.12
CA ASN A 237 -12.93 -0.63 -29.74
C ASN A 237 -12.21 0.53 -30.46
N PRO A 238 -12.92 1.36 -31.24
CA PRO A 238 -12.29 2.44 -32.01
C PRO A 238 -11.64 3.53 -31.15
N GLY A 239 -12.01 3.64 -29.86
CA GLY A 239 -11.36 4.55 -28.91
C GLY A 239 -10.07 4.02 -28.30
N LEU A 240 -9.72 2.74 -28.53
CA LEU A 240 -8.39 2.19 -28.24
C LEU A 240 -7.57 2.22 -29.53
N ASP A 241 -6.88 3.34 -29.75
CA ASP A 241 -6.11 3.63 -30.96
C ASP A 241 -4.66 4.06 -30.63
N MET A 242 -3.84 4.22 -31.66
CA MET A 242 -2.45 4.67 -31.50
C MET A 242 -2.31 6.07 -30.89
N PRO A 243 -3.08 7.09 -31.32
CA PRO A 243 -3.04 8.41 -30.69
C PRO A 243 -3.28 8.36 -29.17
N ASN A 244 -4.25 7.56 -28.70
CA ASN A 244 -4.49 7.40 -27.28
C ASN A 244 -3.42 6.57 -26.57
N LEU A 245 -2.82 5.58 -27.24
CA LEU A 245 -1.69 4.83 -26.69
C LEU A 245 -0.49 5.76 -26.44
N CYS A 246 -0.04 6.50 -27.46
CA CYS A 246 1.08 7.44 -27.33
C CYS A 246 0.81 8.49 -26.26
N ALA A 247 -0.39 9.09 -26.27
CA ALA A 247 -0.81 10.07 -25.26
C ALA A 247 -0.85 9.48 -23.84
N SER A 248 -1.34 8.25 -23.66
CA SER A 248 -1.38 7.59 -22.35
C SER A 248 0.02 7.27 -21.83
N VAL A 249 0.93 6.84 -22.70
CA VAL A 249 2.32 6.56 -22.33
C VAL A 249 3.04 7.86 -21.93
N LEU A 250 2.88 8.93 -22.72
CA LEU A 250 3.40 10.26 -22.39
C LEU A 250 2.88 10.74 -21.03
N ASP A 251 1.56 10.61 -20.81
CA ASP A 251 0.90 10.99 -19.56
C ASP A 251 1.50 10.26 -18.35
N PHE A 252 1.63 8.94 -18.43
CA PHE A 252 2.16 8.15 -17.32
C PHE A 252 3.63 8.37 -17.08
N TRP A 253 4.41 8.56 -18.14
CA TRP A 253 5.84 8.84 -18.01
C TRP A 253 6.07 10.20 -17.36
N LEU A 254 5.43 11.26 -17.86
CA LEU A 254 5.53 12.61 -17.28
C LEU A 254 5.01 12.66 -15.84
N ALA A 255 3.83 12.10 -15.59
CA ALA A 255 3.22 12.15 -14.26
C ALA A 255 3.96 11.27 -13.25
N GLY A 256 4.33 10.05 -13.64
CA GLY A 256 4.96 9.06 -12.76
C GLY A 256 6.39 9.42 -12.38
N MET A 257 7.15 10.05 -13.30
CA MET A 257 8.54 10.39 -13.06
C MET A 257 8.71 11.74 -12.35
N GLU A 258 8.28 12.83 -12.96
CA GLU A 258 8.60 14.19 -12.50
C GLU A 258 7.99 14.49 -11.13
N THR A 259 6.76 14.05 -10.88
CA THR A 259 6.08 14.40 -9.63
C THR A 259 6.65 13.65 -8.42
N THR A 260 6.96 12.35 -8.55
CA THR A 260 7.53 11.56 -7.46
C THR A 260 8.99 11.99 -7.19
N SER A 261 9.81 12.18 -8.23
CA SER A 261 11.21 12.61 -8.06
C SER A 261 11.30 13.99 -7.41
N ASN A 262 10.45 14.94 -7.83
CA ASN A 262 10.35 16.27 -7.21
C ASN A 262 9.86 16.17 -5.76
N SER A 263 8.90 15.30 -5.48
CA SER A 263 8.44 15.08 -4.11
C SER A 263 9.57 14.55 -3.23
N LEU A 264 10.32 13.53 -3.64
CA LEU A 264 11.47 13.01 -2.88
C LEU A 264 12.55 14.06 -2.63
N ARG A 265 12.82 14.94 -3.61
CA ARG A 265 13.71 16.10 -3.43
C ARG A 265 13.19 17.07 -2.37
N TRP A 266 11.89 17.38 -2.38
CA TRP A 266 11.29 18.12 -1.27
C TRP A 266 11.52 17.41 0.06
N HIS A 267 11.27 16.09 0.16
CA HIS A 267 11.47 15.34 1.41
C HIS A 267 12.90 15.48 1.94
N LEU A 268 13.92 15.33 1.08
CA LEU A 268 15.31 15.52 1.51
C LEU A 268 15.60 16.97 1.92
N ALA A 269 15.07 17.96 1.22
CA ALA A 269 15.21 19.37 1.60
C ALA A 269 14.64 19.64 3.01
N TYR A 270 13.46 19.09 3.33
CA TYR A 270 12.90 19.20 4.68
C TYR A 270 13.74 18.45 5.71
N MET A 271 14.25 17.25 5.41
CA MET A 271 15.09 16.50 6.35
C MET A 271 16.42 17.20 6.65
N MET A 272 17.00 17.90 5.68
CA MET A 272 18.19 18.73 5.89
C MET A 272 17.87 20.02 6.66
N LYS A 273 16.68 20.59 6.46
CA LYS A 273 16.25 21.79 7.19
C LYS A 273 15.93 21.50 8.66
N TYR A 274 15.42 20.30 8.94
CA TYR A 274 14.95 19.84 10.25
C TYR A 274 15.68 18.54 10.65
N PRO A 275 16.98 18.60 10.99
CA PRO A 275 17.78 17.41 11.31
C PRO A 275 17.22 16.59 12.48
N GLU A 276 16.56 17.22 13.44
CA GLU A 276 15.90 16.55 14.56
C GLU A 276 14.74 15.64 14.10
N ILE A 277 14.03 16.03 13.04
CA ILE A 277 12.96 15.22 12.45
C ILE A 277 13.58 14.06 11.67
N GLN A 278 14.68 14.31 10.95
CA GLN A 278 15.45 13.28 10.27
C GLN A 278 15.91 12.18 11.23
N ASP A 279 16.42 12.56 12.40
CA ASP A 279 16.86 11.63 13.45
C ASP A 279 15.70 10.82 14.04
N ASN A 280 14.54 11.44 14.24
CA ASN A 280 13.35 10.74 14.73
C ASN A 280 12.82 9.72 13.71
N VAL A 281 12.81 10.06 12.42
CA VAL A 281 12.48 9.12 11.34
C VAL A 281 13.46 7.95 11.34
N ARG A 282 14.76 8.24 11.39
CA ARG A 282 15.80 7.21 11.43
C ARG A 282 15.67 6.29 12.63
N LYS A 283 15.40 6.85 13.81
CA LYS A 283 15.16 6.10 15.04
C LYS A 283 13.98 5.13 14.87
N GLU A 284 12.85 5.60 14.36
CA GLU A 284 11.68 4.73 14.12
C GLU A 284 12.00 3.62 13.11
N ILE A 285 12.70 3.95 12.01
CA ILE A 285 13.16 2.95 11.04
C ILE A 285 13.99 1.86 11.72
N PHE A 286 14.97 2.23 12.55
CA PHE A 286 15.82 1.24 13.22
C PHE A 286 15.09 0.43 14.29
N GLU A 287 14.12 1.02 14.99
CA GLU A 287 13.30 0.30 15.97
C GLU A 287 12.40 -0.76 15.31
N VAL A 288 11.87 -0.47 14.12
CA VAL A 288 10.91 -1.35 13.42
C VAL A 288 11.61 -2.34 12.48
N VAL A 289 12.51 -1.85 11.64
CA VAL A 289 13.13 -2.60 10.55
C VAL A 289 14.50 -3.15 10.98
N GLY A 290 15.17 -2.44 11.88
CA GLY A 290 16.59 -2.66 12.15
C GLY A 290 17.45 -2.18 10.98
N ALA A 291 18.66 -2.72 10.90
CA ALA A 291 19.66 -2.28 9.93
C ALA A 291 20.14 -3.42 9.00
N SER A 292 19.73 -4.66 9.26
CA SER A 292 20.10 -5.84 8.46
C SER A 292 19.37 -5.96 7.11
N ARG A 293 18.31 -5.19 6.91
CA ARG A 293 17.53 -5.15 5.67
C ARG A 293 16.97 -3.75 5.42
N LEU A 294 16.61 -3.46 4.18
CA LEU A 294 15.88 -2.25 3.83
C LEU A 294 14.40 -2.33 4.29
N PRO A 295 13.73 -1.18 4.48
CA PRO A 295 12.30 -1.12 4.74
C PRO A 295 11.47 -1.71 3.59
N SER A 296 10.36 -2.36 3.93
CA SER A 296 9.36 -2.91 3.00
C SER A 296 7.97 -2.35 3.30
N MET A 297 7.01 -2.53 2.38
CA MET A 297 5.63 -2.04 2.55
C MET A 297 4.91 -2.71 3.73
N SER A 298 5.34 -3.91 4.12
CA SER A 298 4.87 -4.60 5.33
C SER A 298 5.27 -3.88 6.63
N ASP A 299 6.30 -3.03 6.61
CA ASP A 299 6.76 -2.26 7.77
C ASP A 299 5.97 -0.95 7.94
N LYS A 300 5.44 -0.40 6.83
CA LYS A 300 4.73 0.89 6.79
C LYS A 300 3.69 1.05 7.91
N PRO A 301 2.79 0.08 8.20
CA PRO A 301 1.81 0.23 9.27
C PRO A 301 2.42 0.44 10.67
N ASN A 302 3.66 0.01 10.87
CA ASN A 302 4.39 0.13 12.14
C ASN A 302 5.29 1.37 12.20
N MET A 303 5.30 2.21 11.16
CA MET A 303 6.09 3.44 11.08
C MET A 303 5.21 4.69 10.93
N PRO A 304 4.34 4.98 11.93
CA PRO A 304 3.41 6.10 11.86
C PRO A 304 4.09 7.47 11.83
N TYR A 305 5.25 7.65 12.49
CA TYR A 305 5.96 8.94 12.47
C TYR A 305 6.58 9.21 11.09
N THR A 306 7.21 8.22 10.47
CA THR A 306 7.73 8.31 9.10
C THR A 306 6.62 8.66 8.11
N GLN A 307 5.45 8.03 8.24
CA GLN A 307 4.28 8.38 7.42
C GLN A 307 3.82 9.83 7.68
N SER A 308 3.80 10.27 8.94
CA SER A 308 3.44 11.64 9.31
C SER A 308 4.35 12.69 8.65
N VAL A 309 5.65 12.40 8.57
CA VAL A 309 6.64 13.26 7.91
C VAL A 309 6.39 13.32 6.41
N ILE A 310 6.16 12.18 5.75
CA ILE A 310 5.84 12.14 4.31
C ILE A 310 4.60 13.00 4.01
N HIS A 311 3.54 12.84 4.80
CA HIS A 311 2.32 13.63 4.61
C HIS A 311 2.54 15.13 4.86
N GLU A 312 3.31 15.50 5.89
CA GLU A 312 3.58 16.90 6.18
C GLU A 312 4.45 17.55 5.11
N VAL A 313 5.42 16.84 4.54
CA VAL A 313 6.21 17.35 3.40
C VAL A 313 5.30 17.59 2.20
N GLN A 314 4.40 16.66 1.85
CA GLN A 314 3.46 16.86 0.75
C GLN A 314 2.55 18.07 0.97
N ARG A 315 2.08 18.29 2.20
CA ARG A 315 1.24 19.45 2.55
C ARG A 315 2.02 20.76 2.50
N HIS A 316 3.19 20.80 3.14
CA HIS A 316 3.94 22.02 3.36
C HIS A 316 4.72 22.47 2.12
N SER A 317 5.24 21.55 1.29
CA SER A 317 5.82 21.89 -0.01
C SER A 317 4.76 22.34 -1.00
N ASN A 318 3.54 21.81 -0.87
CA ASN A 318 2.36 22.19 -1.62
C ASN A 318 2.64 22.20 -3.14
N MET A 319 3.36 21.17 -3.59
CA MET A 319 4.07 21.20 -4.88
C MET A 319 3.16 21.34 -6.11
N ILE A 320 1.88 20.97 -5.98
CA ILE A 320 0.86 21.13 -7.03
C ILE A 320 -0.18 22.14 -6.51
N PRO A 321 0.05 23.44 -6.70
CA PRO A 321 -0.78 24.49 -6.09
C PRO A 321 -2.16 24.61 -6.75
N MET A 322 -2.26 24.21 -8.02
CA MET A 322 -3.48 24.15 -8.81
C MET A 322 -3.61 22.77 -9.43
N LEU A 323 -4.79 22.16 -9.27
CA LEU A 323 -5.10 20.92 -9.97
C LEU A 323 -5.41 21.22 -11.44
N GLY A 324 -5.30 20.19 -12.30
CA GLY A 324 -5.73 20.30 -13.69
C GLY A 324 -7.16 20.81 -13.77
N SER A 325 -7.41 21.77 -14.65
CA SER A 325 -8.71 22.42 -14.75
C SER A 325 -9.82 21.47 -15.18
N HIS A 326 -11.03 21.79 -14.74
CA HIS A 326 -12.24 21.03 -15.05
C HIS A 326 -13.26 21.91 -15.76
N THR A 327 -14.21 21.30 -16.46
CA THR A 327 -15.39 21.99 -17.00
C THR A 327 -16.64 21.25 -16.55
N ASN A 328 -17.68 21.97 -16.15
CA ASN A 328 -18.96 21.38 -15.80
C ASN A 328 -19.83 21.10 -17.04
N THR A 329 -20.53 19.96 -17.04
CA THR A 329 -21.40 19.52 -18.15
C THR A 329 -22.82 20.05 -18.08
N GLU A 330 -23.22 20.63 -16.95
CA GLU A 330 -24.55 21.18 -16.70
C GLU A 330 -24.46 22.34 -15.71
N ASP A 331 -25.55 23.11 -15.53
CA ASP A 331 -25.62 24.18 -14.54
C ASP A 331 -25.59 23.56 -13.14
N ILE A 332 -24.66 24.01 -12.29
CA ILE A 332 -24.39 23.41 -10.98
C ILE A 332 -24.41 24.47 -9.90
N ILE A 333 -24.87 24.11 -8.70
CA ILE A 333 -24.75 24.94 -7.50
C ILE A 333 -23.69 24.32 -6.59
N VAL A 334 -22.59 25.03 -6.36
CA VAL A 334 -21.53 24.62 -5.41
C VAL A 334 -21.71 25.43 -4.13
N LYS A 335 -22.15 24.78 -3.04
CA LYS A 335 -22.37 25.43 -1.73
C LYS A 335 -23.13 26.78 -1.82
N GLY A 336 -24.19 26.81 -2.63
CA GLY A 336 -25.04 27.98 -2.85
C GLY A 336 -24.54 28.97 -3.92
N GLN A 337 -23.38 28.71 -4.53
CA GLN A 337 -22.83 29.52 -5.62
C GLN A 337 -23.19 28.91 -6.97
N ASN A 338 -23.81 29.69 -7.85
CA ASN A 338 -24.23 29.23 -9.17
C ASN A 338 -23.05 29.14 -10.13
N VAL A 339 -22.87 28.00 -10.80
CA VAL A 339 -21.82 27.74 -11.77
C VAL A 339 -22.48 27.28 -13.08
N PRO A 340 -22.69 28.18 -14.04
CA PRO A 340 -23.28 27.85 -15.34
C PRO A 340 -22.48 26.81 -16.12
N THR A 341 -23.13 26.05 -16.98
CA THR A 341 -22.56 25.00 -17.84
C THR A 341 -21.36 25.51 -18.65
N GLY A 342 -20.35 24.66 -18.85
CA GLY A 342 -19.20 24.99 -19.70
C GLY A 342 -18.20 25.95 -19.05
N THR A 343 -18.30 26.16 -17.74
CA THR A 343 -17.41 27.02 -16.96
C THR A 343 -16.14 26.28 -16.58
N VAL A 344 -14.99 26.93 -16.77
CA VAL A 344 -13.70 26.40 -16.32
C VAL A 344 -13.60 26.52 -14.81
N ILE A 345 -13.21 25.45 -14.14
CA ILE A 345 -13.03 25.38 -12.69
C ILE A 345 -11.55 25.19 -12.39
N PHE A 346 -11.01 26.11 -11.61
CA PHE A 346 -9.70 25.99 -10.99
C PHE A 346 -9.85 25.52 -9.54
N ALA A 347 -9.44 24.29 -9.28
CA ALA A 347 -9.31 23.79 -7.92
C ALA A 347 -7.93 24.16 -7.38
N GLN A 348 -7.91 25.18 -6.52
CA GLN A 348 -6.70 25.74 -5.96
C GLN A 348 -6.46 25.00 -4.63
N VAL A 349 -5.56 24.02 -4.69
CA VAL A 349 -5.19 23.17 -3.54
C VAL A 349 -4.22 23.89 -2.62
N TRP A 350 -3.53 24.91 -3.13
CA TRP A 350 -2.58 25.70 -2.35
C TRP A 350 -3.19 26.28 -1.07
N SER A 351 -4.29 27.01 -1.21
CA SER A 351 -5.08 27.63 -0.15
C SER A 351 -5.68 26.59 0.78
N ILE A 352 -6.09 25.42 0.28
CA ILE A 352 -6.60 24.33 1.12
C ILE A 352 -5.48 23.82 2.04
N LEU A 353 -4.37 23.37 1.47
CA LEU A 353 -3.26 22.78 2.26
C LEU A 353 -2.55 23.80 3.17
N LYS A 354 -2.70 25.10 2.86
CA LYS A 354 -2.12 26.20 3.63
C LYS A 354 -3.06 26.76 4.71
N ASN A 355 -4.36 26.87 4.44
CA ASN A 355 -5.27 27.66 5.29
C ASN A 355 -6.39 26.84 5.94
N ASP A 356 -6.58 25.57 5.58
CA ASP A 356 -7.65 24.78 6.19
C ASP A 356 -7.47 24.70 7.71
N SER A 357 -8.56 24.95 8.44
CA SER A 357 -8.59 25.00 9.90
C SER A 357 -8.11 23.73 10.59
N VAL A 358 -8.10 22.58 9.91
CA VAL A 358 -7.58 21.33 10.48
C VAL A 358 -6.05 21.36 10.64
N PHE A 359 -5.36 22.25 9.92
CA PHE A 359 -3.91 22.42 9.99
C PHE A 359 -3.56 23.51 11.01
N ASP A 360 -3.62 23.18 12.30
CA ASP A 360 -3.22 24.11 13.36
C ASP A 360 -1.77 24.60 13.18
N GLU A 361 -1.49 25.88 13.40
CA GLU A 361 -0.19 26.51 13.08
C GLU A 361 0.33 26.12 11.68
N SER A 362 -0.51 26.20 10.64
CA SER A 362 -0.25 25.65 9.30
C SER A 362 1.07 26.08 8.63
N HIS A 363 1.63 27.23 9.03
CA HIS A 363 2.91 27.78 8.57
C HIS A 363 4.13 27.09 9.17
N LYS A 364 3.96 26.29 10.24
CA LYS A 364 5.01 25.48 10.83
C LYS A 364 4.98 24.08 10.23
N PHE A 365 6.16 23.59 9.87
CA PHE A 365 6.36 22.18 9.54
C PHE A 365 6.24 21.34 10.81
N ASN A 366 5.14 20.59 10.95
CA ASN A 366 4.85 19.81 12.15
C ASN A 366 4.26 18.44 11.78
N PRO A 367 5.08 17.37 11.71
CA PRO A 367 4.61 16.01 11.41
C PRO A 367 3.59 15.49 12.43
N SER A 368 3.71 15.86 13.71
CA SER A 368 2.87 15.33 14.80
C SER A 368 1.38 15.65 14.62
N ARG A 369 1.00 16.61 13.76
CA ARG A 369 -0.41 16.88 13.43
C ARG A 369 -1.12 15.67 12.80
N TYR A 370 -0.37 14.81 12.12
CA TYR A 370 -0.91 13.59 11.53
C TYR A 370 -0.98 12.43 12.52
N LEU A 371 -0.63 12.63 13.80
CA LEU A 371 -0.73 11.62 14.83
C LEU A 371 -1.83 11.98 15.83
N GLN A 372 -2.48 10.96 16.36
CA GLN A 372 -3.31 11.07 17.55
C GLN A 372 -2.43 11.26 18.79
N ALA A 373 -3.05 11.57 19.92
CA ALA A 373 -2.35 11.76 21.20
C ALA A 373 -1.54 10.53 21.67
N ASP A 374 -1.81 9.34 21.12
CA ASP A 374 -1.06 8.11 21.41
C ASP A 374 0.31 8.04 20.70
N GLY A 375 0.58 8.95 19.76
CA GLY A 375 1.81 8.98 18.95
C GLY A 375 1.97 7.81 17.99
N LYS A 376 0.95 6.94 17.85
CA LYS A 376 1.01 5.69 17.08
C LYS A 376 -0.08 5.57 16.03
N THR A 377 -1.21 6.22 16.24
CA THR A 377 -2.36 6.17 15.33
C THR A 377 -2.38 7.42 14.47
N LEU A 378 -2.54 7.25 13.15
CA LEU A 378 -2.67 8.37 12.24
C LEU A 378 -3.99 9.13 12.44
N ASN A 379 -3.93 10.45 12.39
CA ASN A 379 -5.07 11.35 12.48
C ASN A 379 -5.82 11.42 11.15
N LYS A 380 -6.90 10.64 11.05
CA LYS A 380 -7.72 10.54 9.84
C LYS A 380 -8.36 11.85 9.41
N ALA A 381 -8.73 12.73 10.36
CA ALA A 381 -9.36 14.02 10.03
C ALA A 381 -8.40 14.93 9.27
N VAL A 382 -7.13 14.97 9.70
CA VAL A 382 -6.07 15.72 9.01
C VAL A 382 -5.76 15.07 7.65
N LEU A 383 -5.61 13.75 7.62
CA LEU A 383 -5.33 13.01 6.38
C LEU A 383 -6.41 13.19 5.31
N GLU A 384 -7.69 13.29 5.68
CA GLU A 384 -8.79 13.50 4.74
C GLU A 384 -8.71 14.87 4.03
N ARG A 385 -8.14 15.89 4.70
CA ARG A 385 -7.94 17.23 4.14
C ARG A 385 -6.57 17.42 3.49
N THR A 386 -5.63 16.51 3.69
CA THR A 386 -4.35 16.47 2.96
C THR A 386 -4.53 15.80 1.61
N ILE A 387 -4.80 16.61 0.58
CA ILE A 387 -5.19 16.19 -0.78
C ILE A 387 -4.15 16.47 -1.88
N PRO A 388 -2.86 16.09 -1.72
CA PRO A 388 -1.83 16.32 -2.75
C PRO A 388 -2.08 15.52 -4.05
N PHE A 389 -2.99 14.54 -4.00
CA PHE A 389 -3.37 13.69 -5.13
C PHE A 389 -4.76 14.02 -5.69
N SER A 390 -5.32 15.18 -5.35
CA SER A 390 -6.70 15.57 -5.66
C SER A 390 -7.76 14.64 -4.99
N ILE A 391 -9.04 14.90 -5.26
CA ILE A 391 -10.20 14.13 -4.83
C ILE A 391 -11.19 13.95 -5.99
N GLY A 392 -12.16 13.04 -5.81
CA GLY A 392 -13.20 12.81 -6.81
C GLY A 392 -12.80 11.85 -7.93
N LYS A 393 -13.60 11.80 -9.00
CA LYS A 393 -13.47 10.79 -10.09
C LYS A 393 -12.17 10.90 -10.89
N ARG A 394 -11.59 12.09 -10.90
CA ARG A 394 -10.37 12.47 -11.64
C ARG A 394 -9.14 12.58 -10.74
N ASN A 395 -9.21 12.03 -9.52
CA ASN A 395 -8.05 11.94 -8.65
C ASN A 395 -6.88 11.20 -9.30
N CYS A 396 -5.67 11.42 -8.78
CA CYS A 396 -4.44 10.88 -9.33
C CYS A 396 -4.53 9.37 -9.56
N VAL A 397 -4.26 8.95 -10.79
CA VAL A 397 -4.26 7.54 -11.20
C VAL A 397 -3.11 6.76 -10.55
N GLY A 398 -1.98 7.44 -10.31
CA GLY A 398 -0.75 6.87 -9.75
C GLY A 398 -0.62 6.99 -8.24
N GLU A 399 -1.66 7.41 -7.49
CA GLU A 399 -1.56 7.63 -6.03
C GLU A 399 -0.99 6.41 -5.29
N GLY A 400 -1.42 5.20 -5.66
CA GLY A 400 -0.93 3.97 -5.04
C GLY A 400 0.57 3.76 -5.24
N LEU A 401 1.07 3.97 -6.46
CA LEU A 401 2.49 3.85 -6.81
C LEU A 401 3.32 4.93 -6.13
N ALA A 402 2.92 6.19 -6.27
CA ALA A 402 3.65 7.32 -5.68
C ALA A 402 3.78 7.18 -4.15
N ARG A 403 2.74 6.72 -3.44
CA ARG A 403 2.81 6.50 -1.98
C ARG A 403 3.68 5.30 -1.58
N MET A 404 3.91 4.35 -2.48
CA MET A 404 4.82 3.23 -2.28
C MET A 404 6.26 3.68 -2.51
N GLU A 405 6.54 4.31 -3.66
CA GLU A 405 7.82 4.91 -4.00
C GLU A 405 8.29 5.91 -2.94
N LEU A 406 7.42 6.87 -2.57
CA LEU A 406 7.73 7.86 -1.54
C LEU A 406 8.08 7.20 -0.20
N PHE A 407 7.43 6.11 0.18
CA PHE A 407 7.72 5.44 1.44
C PHE A 407 9.03 4.64 1.35
N LEU A 408 9.18 3.77 0.36
CA LEU A 408 10.32 2.87 0.22
C LEU A 408 11.61 3.64 -0.05
N ILE A 409 11.60 4.57 -1.02
CA ILE A 409 12.79 5.33 -1.41
C ILE A 409 13.22 6.26 -0.27
N PHE A 410 12.29 7.02 0.32
CA PHE A 410 12.59 7.92 1.44
C PHE A 410 13.16 7.16 2.64
N SER A 411 12.49 6.09 3.08
CA SER A 411 12.91 5.35 4.26
C SER A 411 14.25 4.64 4.05
N ALA A 412 14.49 4.07 2.87
CA ALA A 412 15.79 3.48 2.52
C ALA A 412 16.93 4.51 2.54
N LEU A 413 16.69 5.71 1.99
CA LEU A 413 17.67 6.81 2.02
C LEU A 413 18.00 7.23 3.45
N ILE A 414 17.00 7.50 4.29
CA ILE A 414 17.20 7.95 5.69
C ILE A 414 17.81 6.83 6.57
N GLN A 415 17.51 5.57 6.29
CA GLN A 415 18.13 4.43 6.97
C GLN A 415 19.64 4.37 6.70
N LYS A 416 20.05 4.59 5.45
CA LYS A 416 21.45 4.42 5.01
C LYS A 416 22.31 5.65 5.18
N TYR A 417 21.73 6.84 5.09
CA TYR A 417 22.46 8.08 5.09
C TYR A 417 21.80 9.12 6.00
N GLU A 418 22.64 9.95 6.59
CA GLU A 418 22.27 11.25 7.09
C GLU A 418 22.63 12.30 6.03
N PHE A 419 21.66 13.16 5.75
CA PHE A 419 21.76 14.23 4.77
C PHE A 419 22.04 15.51 5.53
N VAL A 420 23.27 16.02 5.37
CA VAL A 420 23.70 17.29 5.96
C VAL A 420 23.81 18.31 4.82
N PRO A 421 23.14 19.46 4.91
CA PRO A 421 23.18 20.42 3.82
C PRO A 421 24.56 21.11 3.75
N ASN A 422 25.07 21.33 2.54
CA ASN A 422 26.32 22.08 2.35
C ASN A 422 26.16 23.58 2.63
N ASP A 423 24.97 24.12 2.37
CA ASP A 423 24.60 25.52 2.52
C ASP A 423 23.21 25.61 3.19
N ASN A 424 22.77 26.79 3.60
CA ASN A 424 21.43 26.95 4.19
C ASN A 424 20.33 26.49 3.21
N VAL A 425 19.49 25.53 3.64
CA VAL A 425 18.37 25.05 2.84
C VAL A 425 17.25 26.09 2.83
N ASP A 426 16.96 26.63 1.66
CA ASP A 426 15.86 27.53 1.39
C ASP A 426 14.66 26.75 0.81
N LEU A 427 13.57 26.72 1.59
CA LEU A 427 12.34 26.01 1.24
C LEU A 427 11.36 26.87 0.42
N THR A 428 11.75 28.08 0.00
CA THR A 428 10.92 28.86 -0.93
C THR A 428 10.82 28.15 -2.28
N PRO A 429 9.60 27.91 -2.79
CA PRO A 429 9.41 27.16 -4.02
C PRO A 429 9.87 27.97 -5.24
N VAL A 430 10.38 27.26 -6.24
CA VAL A 430 10.60 27.82 -7.59
C VAL A 430 9.30 27.69 -8.38
N TRP A 431 8.83 28.80 -8.95
CA TRP A 431 7.61 28.86 -9.77
C TRP A 431 7.78 28.13 -11.09
N GLY A 432 6.78 27.32 -11.46
CA GLY A 432 6.72 26.54 -12.69
C GLY A 432 5.37 25.82 -12.82
N GLY A 433 5.25 24.87 -13.77
CA GLY A 433 4.03 24.05 -13.92
C GLY A 433 3.71 23.22 -12.67
N VAL A 434 4.75 22.81 -11.95
CA VAL A 434 4.71 22.39 -10.54
C VAL A 434 5.74 23.20 -9.76
N LEU A 435 5.55 23.33 -8.45
CA LEU A 435 6.52 23.98 -7.59
C LEU A 435 7.65 23.01 -7.23
N THR A 436 8.88 23.44 -7.49
CA THR A 436 10.08 22.64 -7.22
C THR A 436 10.90 23.26 -6.09
N SER A 437 11.68 22.43 -5.40
CA SER A 437 12.66 22.94 -4.44
C SER A 437 13.76 23.70 -5.19
N LYS A 438 14.37 24.69 -4.54
CA LYS A 438 15.63 25.25 -5.05
C LYS A 438 16.69 24.14 -5.14
N PRO A 439 17.60 24.18 -6.11
CA PRO A 439 18.73 23.26 -6.16
C PRO A 439 19.52 23.32 -4.87
N TYR A 440 19.95 22.17 -4.38
CA TYR A 440 20.76 22.04 -3.18
C TYR A 440 21.78 20.92 -3.36
N THR A 441 22.85 20.99 -2.57
CA THR A 441 23.82 19.90 -2.44
C THR A 441 23.96 19.51 -0.98
N CYS A 442 24.28 18.24 -0.74
CA CYS A 442 24.40 17.70 0.60
C CYS A 442 25.67 16.87 0.78
N GLN A 443 26.17 16.87 2.00
CA GLN A 443 27.07 15.85 2.49
C GLN A 443 26.25 14.63 2.90
N LEU A 444 26.63 13.46 2.38
CA LEU A 444 26.06 12.18 2.75
C LEU A 444 26.93 11.54 3.82
N ILE A 445 26.40 11.35 5.01
CA ILE A 445 27.06 10.66 6.12
C ILE A 445 26.48 9.25 6.21
N PRO A 446 27.23 8.19 5.81
CA PRO A 446 26.78 6.82 5.94
C PRO A 446 26.45 6.48 7.39
N GLN A 447 25.25 5.96 7.62
CA GLN A 447 24.80 5.58 8.95
C GLN A 447 25.34 4.18 9.25
N ALA A 448 26.38 4.15 10.09
CA ALA A 448 26.99 2.92 10.57
C ALA A 448 26.21 2.35 11.75
N PHE A 449 26.12 1.02 11.81
CA PHE A 449 25.55 0.31 12.94
C PHE A 449 26.32 0.61 14.24
N PRO A 450 25.62 0.73 15.39
CA PRO A 450 26.20 0.38 16.68
C PRO A 450 26.48 -1.13 16.68
N GLY A 451 27.63 -1.50 16.12
CA GLY A 451 28.04 -2.89 15.88
C GLY A 451 29.11 -3.06 14.81
N GLN A 452 29.28 -2.11 13.88
CA GLN A 452 30.29 -2.21 12.81
C GLN A 452 31.34 -1.10 12.79
N ASN A 453 31.22 -0.01 13.56
CA ASN A 453 32.27 1.01 13.67
C ASN A 453 32.43 1.57 15.10
N ILE A 454 32.56 0.65 16.06
CA ILE A 454 32.97 0.96 17.44
C ILE A 454 34.27 1.82 17.44
N HIS A 455 35.21 1.56 16.53
CA HIS A 455 36.51 2.23 16.48
C HIS A 455 36.44 3.75 16.24
N ILE A 456 35.51 4.23 15.40
CA ILE A 456 35.43 5.66 15.04
C ILE A 456 34.86 6.47 16.21
N TYR A 457 33.87 5.91 16.92
CA TYR A 457 33.25 6.55 18.08
C TYR A 457 34.21 6.64 19.29
N PHE A 458 35.08 5.64 19.46
CA PHE A 458 36.07 5.63 20.55
C PHE A 458 37.28 6.54 20.27
N ASP A 459 37.67 6.72 19.01
CA ASP A 459 38.77 7.63 18.66
C ASP A 459 38.40 9.09 18.96
N ASP A 460 37.19 9.54 18.65
CA ASP A 460 36.74 10.90 18.97
C ASP A 460 36.51 11.12 20.47
N LEU A 461 35.95 10.13 21.19
CA LEU A 461 35.83 10.20 22.65
C LEU A 461 37.21 10.24 23.34
N SER A 462 38.23 9.57 22.79
CA SER A 462 39.59 9.60 23.33
C SER A 462 40.27 10.96 23.18
N LYS A 463 39.96 11.71 22.10
CA LYS A 463 40.43 13.09 21.91
C LYS A 463 39.81 14.04 22.94
N THR A 464 38.56 13.79 23.33
CA THR A 464 37.82 14.66 24.26
C THR A 464 38.09 14.36 25.74
N TYR A 465 38.14 13.08 26.12
CA TYR A 465 38.20 12.65 27.52
C TYR A 465 39.55 12.01 27.92
N GLY A 466 40.50 11.97 26.99
CA GLY A 466 41.80 11.31 27.16
C GLY A 466 41.76 9.80 26.87
N PRO A 467 42.91 9.12 26.92
CA PRO A 467 43.06 7.72 26.49
C PRO A 467 42.36 6.68 27.40
N CYS A 468 41.72 7.10 28.50
CA CYS A 468 41.00 6.24 29.43
C CYS A 468 39.80 6.99 30.04
N PHE A 469 38.59 6.51 29.79
CA PHE A 469 37.34 7.10 30.28
C PHE A 469 36.28 6.03 30.57
N THR A 470 35.23 6.40 31.32
CA THR A 470 34.18 5.46 31.75
C THR A 470 32.84 5.82 31.11
N LEU A 471 32.20 4.85 30.46
CA LEU A 471 30.87 4.97 29.87
C LEU A 471 29.84 4.27 30.77
N TRP A 472 28.80 5.02 31.17
CA TRP A 472 27.69 4.48 31.94
C TRP A 472 26.65 3.89 30.99
N THR A 473 26.71 2.58 30.80
CA THR A 473 25.62 1.77 30.22
C THR A 473 25.05 0.88 31.35
N PRO A 474 24.04 0.03 31.12
CA PRO A 474 23.50 -0.86 32.16
C PRO A 474 24.57 -1.71 32.88
N LEU A 475 25.74 -1.88 32.26
CA LEU A 475 27.01 -2.24 32.91
C LEU A 475 28.04 -1.10 32.69
N PRO A 476 28.64 -0.50 33.74
CA PRO A 476 29.67 0.52 33.55
C PRO A 476 30.92 -0.09 32.91
N ALA A 477 31.36 0.44 31.77
CA ALA A 477 32.55 -0.02 31.06
C ALA A 477 33.65 1.05 31.10
N VAL A 478 34.87 0.65 31.45
CA VAL A 478 36.08 1.48 31.28
C VAL A 478 36.64 1.19 29.89
N VAL A 479 36.84 2.23 29.10
CA VAL A 479 37.38 2.15 27.75
C VAL A 479 38.79 2.72 27.76
N ILE A 480 39.76 1.93 27.31
CA ILE A 480 41.17 2.31 27.16
C ILE A 480 41.51 2.21 25.68
N THR A 481 41.90 3.33 25.07
CA THR A 481 42.20 3.41 23.63
C THR A 481 43.70 3.41 23.31
N ASP A 482 44.55 3.51 24.34
CA ASP A 482 46.01 3.57 24.24
C ASP A 482 46.68 2.26 24.73
N TYR A 483 47.60 1.73 23.92
CA TYR A 483 48.30 0.47 24.16
C TYR A 483 49.23 0.50 25.38
N ASP A 484 49.90 1.62 25.65
CA ASP A 484 50.86 1.72 26.76
C ASP A 484 50.15 1.79 28.12
N TYR A 485 48.96 2.39 28.16
CA TYR A 485 48.06 2.35 29.32
C TYR A 485 47.53 0.93 29.60
N LEU A 486 47.18 0.21 28.54
CA LEU A 486 46.71 -1.18 28.61
C LEU A 486 47.82 -2.09 29.15
N LYS A 487 49.06 -1.91 28.68
CA LYS A 487 50.24 -2.64 29.14
C LYS A 487 50.50 -2.43 30.63
N GLY A 488 50.36 -1.20 31.14
CA GLY A 488 50.51 -0.88 32.57
C GLY A 488 49.45 -1.51 33.49
N ALA A 489 48.23 -1.75 32.98
CA ALA A 489 47.15 -2.40 33.73
C ALA A 489 47.34 -3.93 33.87
N PHE A 490 47.86 -4.58 32.82
CA PHE A 490 48.08 -6.04 32.82
C PHE A 490 49.40 -6.48 33.48
N VAL A 491 50.43 -5.62 33.47
CA VAL A 491 51.72 -5.94 34.10
C VAL A 491 51.63 -5.93 35.64
N ASN A 492 50.65 -5.25 36.23
CA ASN A 492 50.51 -5.12 37.68
C ASN A 492 49.62 -6.18 38.38
N GLN A 493 48.98 -7.10 37.66
CA GLN A 493 48.15 -8.17 38.27
C GLN A 493 48.42 -9.55 37.65
N GLY A 494 49.63 -10.05 37.88
CA GLY A 494 50.08 -11.35 37.39
C GLY A 494 49.38 -12.56 38.01
N LYS A 495 49.04 -13.51 37.13
CA LYS A 495 48.71 -14.95 37.35
C LYS A 495 47.32 -15.25 37.97
N TYR A 496 46.63 -16.24 37.36
CA TYR A 496 45.33 -16.86 37.72
C TYR A 496 44.05 -16.41 36.99
N TYR A 497 43.96 -16.46 35.65
CA TYR A 497 42.63 -16.33 34.99
C TYR A 497 42.32 -17.24 33.79
N SER A 498 43.16 -18.22 33.44
CA SER A 498 42.79 -19.18 32.37
C SER A 498 41.81 -20.26 32.86
N PHE A 499 41.93 -20.72 34.11
CA PHE A 499 41.12 -21.84 34.62
C PHE A 499 39.76 -21.41 35.22
N LEU A 500 39.66 -20.18 35.74
CA LEU A 500 38.43 -19.67 36.36
C LEU A 500 37.42 -19.19 35.31
N PHE A 501 37.89 -18.66 34.18
CA PHE A 501 37.05 -18.16 33.08
C PHE A 501 36.28 -19.28 32.39
N LEU A 502 36.93 -20.42 32.10
CA LEU A 502 36.28 -21.60 31.52
C LEU A 502 35.24 -22.23 32.46
N LYS A 503 35.50 -22.19 33.78
CA LYS A 503 34.58 -22.72 34.80
C LYS A 503 33.35 -21.81 34.99
N LEU A 504 33.53 -20.49 34.88
CA LEU A 504 32.44 -19.50 34.94
C LEU A 504 31.59 -19.52 33.67
N LEU A 505 32.20 -19.67 32.49
CA LEU A 505 31.48 -19.76 31.21
C LEU A 505 30.60 -21.02 31.15
N ARG A 506 31.13 -22.17 31.62
CA ARG A 506 30.37 -23.42 31.77
C ARG A 506 29.19 -23.26 32.73
N ASN A 507 29.38 -22.64 33.88
CA ASN A 507 28.30 -22.44 34.86
C ASN A 507 27.25 -21.43 34.38
N PHE A 508 27.67 -20.40 33.65
CA PHE A 508 26.78 -19.42 33.02
C PHE A 508 25.90 -20.07 31.94
N LEU A 509 26.50 -20.88 31.06
CA LEU A 509 25.77 -21.63 30.03
C LEU A 509 24.82 -22.69 30.64
N LEU A 510 25.24 -23.40 31.69
CA LEU A 510 24.40 -24.37 32.39
C LEU A 510 23.23 -23.71 33.15
N THR A 511 23.39 -22.45 33.59
CA THR A 511 22.32 -21.69 34.26
C THR A 511 21.29 -21.21 33.26
N ILE A 512 21.72 -20.68 32.10
CA ILE A 512 20.82 -20.31 31.00
C ILE A 512 20.03 -21.54 30.50
N LEU A 513 20.69 -22.69 30.33
CA LEU A 513 20.02 -23.92 29.88
C LEU A 513 19.01 -24.47 30.91
N ARG A 514 19.22 -24.20 32.20
CA ARG A 514 18.29 -24.57 33.29
C ARG A 514 17.05 -23.67 33.32
N ASP A 515 17.21 -22.38 32.99
CA ASP A 515 16.12 -21.41 32.95
C ASP A 515 15.21 -21.57 31.72
N PHE A 516 15.67 -22.31 30.68
CA PHE A 516 14.90 -22.61 29.46
C PHE A 516 14.34 -24.04 29.35
N GLY A 517 14.51 -24.89 30.37
CA GLY A 517 13.76 -26.15 30.51
C GLY A 517 14.01 -27.26 29.48
N LEU A 518 15.17 -27.30 28.80
CA LEU A 518 15.47 -28.29 27.77
C LEU A 518 16.31 -29.46 28.31
N GLY A 519 15.89 -30.69 28.00
CA GLY A 519 16.44 -31.94 28.54
C GLY A 519 17.90 -32.20 28.17
N ARG A 520 18.66 -32.71 29.14
CA ARG A 520 20.05 -33.18 29.02
C ARG A 520 20.05 -34.46 28.18
N ASN A 521 20.91 -34.56 27.15
CA ASN A 521 21.58 -35.79 26.65
C ASN A 521 21.86 -35.82 25.14
N LEU A 522 21.53 -34.79 24.35
CA LEU A 522 21.86 -34.77 22.90
C LEU A 522 22.67 -33.55 22.43
N MET A 523 23.09 -32.66 23.34
CA MET A 523 23.73 -31.38 22.98
C MET A 523 25.16 -31.17 23.51
N GLU A 524 25.77 -32.12 24.23
CA GLU A 524 27.16 -31.93 24.69
C GLU A 524 28.18 -32.03 23.54
N GLU A 525 27.94 -32.86 22.53
CA GLU A 525 28.88 -33.03 21.40
C GLU A 525 28.82 -31.88 20.37
N GLN A 526 27.62 -31.36 20.08
CA GLN A 526 27.47 -30.26 19.12
C GLN A 526 27.96 -28.93 19.66
N VAL A 527 27.74 -28.64 20.95
CA VAL A 527 28.22 -27.40 21.59
C VAL A 527 29.75 -27.42 21.70
N MET A 528 30.37 -28.56 21.99
CA MET A 528 31.84 -28.66 22.06
C MET A 528 32.49 -28.51 20.68
N ARG A 529 31.85 -28.97 19.59
CA ARG A 529 32.31 -28.69 18.22
C ARG A 529 32.23 -27.21 17.85
N SER A 530 31.14 -26.53 18.18
CA SER A 530 30.99 -25.09 17.90
C SER A 530 31.96 -24.22 18.72
N VAL A 531 32.29 -24.62 19.94
CA VAL A 531 33.30 -23.94 20.77
C VAL A 531 34.72 -24.15 20.19
N HIS A 532 35.01 -25.33 19.65
CA HIS A 532 36.31 -25.60 19.01
C HIS A 532 36.49 -24.82 17.70
N GLU A 533 35.45 -24.72 16.86
CA GLU A 533 35.49 -23.88 15.65
C GLU A 533 35.57 -22.39 15.96
N MET A 534 34.91 -21.93 17.02
CA MET A 534 35.01 -20.54 17.48
C MET A 534 36.43 -20.21 17.96
N LEU A 535 37.13 -21.15 18.61
CA LEU A 535 38.53 -20.99 19.00
C LEU A 535 39.49 -21.03 17.81
N TYR A 536 39.20 -21.82 16.78
CA TYR A 536 39.97 -21.86 15.53
C TYR A 536 39.84 -20.55 14.73
N GLN A 537 38.66 -19.94 14.70
CA GLN A 537 38.41 -18.62 14.09
C GLN A 537 39.06 -17.46 14.86
N ILE A 538 39.20 -17.59 16.19
CA ILE A 538 39.89 -16.59 17.02
C ILE A 538 41.42 -16.59 16.80
N GLY A 539 41.99 -17.70 16.32
CA GLY A 539 43.42 -17.83 15.99
C GLY A 539 43.88 -17.07 14.74
N ASN A 540 42.96 -16.72 13.83
CA ASN A 540 43.28 -16.04 12.56
C ASN A 540 42.99 -14.53 12.56
N ILE A 541 42.56 -13.96 13.70
CA ILE A 541 42.34 -12.51 13.87
C ILE A 541 43.36 -11.98 14.87
N THR A 542 44.62 -11.96 14.44
CA THR A 542 45.70 -11.17 15.04
C THR A 542 46.29 -10.26 13.98
N ASP A 543 45.52 -9.26 13.58
CA ASP A 543 46.08 -7.92 13.44
C ASP A 543 45.00 -6.84 13.59
N LYS A 544 45.36 -5.78 14.32
CA LYS A 544 44.63 -4.52 14.57
C LYS A 544 43.42 -4.53 15.55
N LYS A 545 43.71 -3.96 16.74
CA LYS A 545 42.85 -3.31 17.76
C LYS A 545 41.68 -4.14 18.34
N LYS A 546 41.87 -4.73 19.52
CA LYS A 546 40.80 -5.32 20.36
C LYS A 546 40.43 -4.40 21.53
N ILE A 547 39.15 -4.05 21.64
CA ILE A 547 38.50 -3.45 22.81
C ILE A 547 38.01 -4.59 23.71
N LEU A 548 38.37 -4.57 25.00
CA LEU A 548 37.91 -5.53 26.01
C LEU A 548 37.17 -4.78 27.11
N SER A 549 35.94 -5.21 27.43
CA SER A 549 35.19 -4.74 28.59
C SER A 549 35.58 -5.52 29.84
N ILE A 550 35.93 -4.82 30.92
CA ILE A 550 36.20 -5.41 32.24
C ILE A 550 34.94 -5.22 33.10
N ASN A 551 34.41 -6.31 33.64
CA ASN A 551 33.26 -6.28 34.54
C ASN A 551 33.72 -6.23 36.01
N ASN A 552 33.17 -5.31 36.81
CA ASN A 552 33.67 -4.96 38.14
C ASN A 552 33.19 -5.93 39.24
N LYS A 553 34.14 -6.45 40.04
CA LYS A 553 33.93 -6.66 41.48
C LYS A 553 35.03 -5.89 42.20
N GLN A 554 34.60 -5.04 43.15
CA GLN A 554 35.37 -4.23 44.12
C GLN A 554 35.49 -2.73 43.81
N LEU A 555 34.38 -2.03 44.07
CA LEU A 555 34.38 -0.60 44.44
C LEU A 555 34.28 -0.52 45.97
N LEU A 556 35.41 -0.25 46.64
CA LEU A 556 35.44 0.13 48.06
C LEU A 556 36.09 1.51 48.18
N ARG A 557 35.36 2.44 48.82
CA ARG A 557 35.84 3.72 49.39
C ARG A 557 36.13 4.89 48.45
N GLY A 558 35.20 5.21 47.53
CA GLY A 558 34.98 6.60 47.10
C GLY A 558 36.17 7.35 46.46
N LYS A 559 37.09 6.64 45.81
CA LYS A 559 38.12 7.22 44.92
C LYS A 559 38.16 6.44 43.62
N CYS A 560 38.32 7.14 42.49
CA CYS A 560 38.58 6.49 41.20
C CYS A 560 39.93 5.74 41.27
N VAL A 561 39.92 4.44 40.95
CA VAL A 561 41.08 3.55 41.12
C VAL A 561 42.15 3.77 40.04
N VAL A 562 41.83 4.45 38.93
CA VAL A 562 42.77 4.69 37.83
C VAL A 562 43.52 6.02 37.97
N CYS A 563 42.86 7.13 38.31
CA CYS A 563 43.49 8.47 38.30
C CYS A 563 43.63 9.17 39.66
N LYS A 564 43.11 8.59 40.76
CA LYS A 564 43.23 9.11 42.15
C LYS A 564 42.77 10.58 42.39
N THR A 565 42.01 11.23 41.51
CA THR A 565 41.51 12.61 41.73
C THR A 565 40.01 12.69 42.10
N LYS A 566 39.60 13.79 42.76
CA LYS A 566 38.29 14.01 43.43
C LYS A 566 37.19 14.66 42.55
N LYS A 567 37.30 14.70 41.23
CA LYS A 567 36.42 15.55 40.37
C LYS A 567 35.24 14.83 39.68
N CYS A 568 34.67 13.76 40.24
CA CYS A 568 33.45 13.15 39.70
C CYS A 568 32.25 13.40 40.64
N LYS A 569 31.26 14.17 40.20
CA LYS A 569 30.00 14.45 40.93
C LYS A 569 28.89 13.47 40.53
N ILE A 570 28.03 13.11 41.48
CA ILE A 570 26.87 12.19 41.36
C ILE A 570 25.58 12.98 41.60
N ILE A 571 24.51 12.73 40.84
CA ILE A 571 23.13 13.24 41.07
C ILE A 571 22.19 12.03 41.32
N PRO A 572 21.34 12.02 42.37
CA PRO A 572 20.43 10.91 42.66
C PRO A 572 18.92 11.26 42.53
N ASN A 573 18.09 10.28 42.13
CA ASN A 573 16.69 10.06 42.58
C ASN A 573 16.15 8.78 41.90
N SER A 574 15.17 8.02 42.38
CA SER A 574 14.39 7.93 43.64
C SER A 574 13.59 6.61 43.62
N LYS A 575 13.33 6.04 44.80
CA LYS A 575 12.57 4.80 45.10
C LYS A 575 11.09 4.89 44.67
N SER A 576 10.42 3.81 44.24
CA SER A 576 9.58 2.85 45.03
C SER A 576 8.51 2.31 44.04
N GLY A 577 7.95 1.10 44.03
CA GLY A 577 7.76 0.02 45.01
C GLY A 577 6.30 -0.07 45.46
N GLY A 578 5.48 -1.00 44.92
CA GLY A 578 4.17 -1.39 45.51
C GLY A 578 3.18 -2.11 44.57
N THR A 579 2.56 -3.22 45.04
CA THR A 579 1.68 -4.16 44.31
C THR A 579 0.34 -4.40 45.03
N LEU A 580 -0.67 -4.92 44.29
CA LEU A 580 -1.93 -5.64 44.68
C LEU A 580 -3.13 -4.74 45.09
N LYS A 581 -4.43 -4.98 44.78
CA LYS A 581 -5.24 -6.20 44.50
C LYS A 581 -6.64 -5.80 43.91
N SER A 582 -7.36 -6.78 43.36
CA SER A 582 -8.72 -6.77 42.77
C SER A 582 -9.90 -6.55 43.74
N ILE A 583 -11.09 -6.14 43.22
CA ILE A 583 -12.47 -6.67 43.49
C ILE A 583 -13.52 -5.91 42.61
N LYS A 584 -14.57 -6.62 42.14
CA LYS A 584 -15.83 -6.16 41.47
C LYS A 584 -17.03 -6.63 42.33
N PRO A 585 -18.32 -6.36 42.02
CA PRO A 585 -19.03 -5.15 41.58
C PRO A 585 -20.36 -4.95 42.38
N SER A 586 -21.12 -3.86 42.20
CA SER A 586 -22.59 -3.90 42.37
C SER A 586 -23.34 -2.77 41.64
N THR A 587 -24.42 -3.17 40.98
CA THR A 587 -25.42 -2.42 40.23
C THR A 587 -26.36 -1.58 41.11
N LYS A 588 -26.92 -0.50 40.56
CA LYS A 588 -28.29 -0.04 40.82
C LYS A 588 -28.85 0.69 39.60
N GLU A 589 -29.98 0.21 39.09
CA GLU A 589 -30.76 0.81 38.02
C GLU A 589 -31.63 1.96 38.50
N THR A 590 -31.87 2.94 37.63
CA THR A 590 -33.03 3.84 37.72
C THR A 590 -33.78 3.79 36.39
N LYS A 591 -35.11 3.66 36.44
CA LYS A 591 -36.02 3.61 35.30
C LYS A 591 -36.04 4.96 34.55
N LYS A 592 -35.85 4.92 33.24
CA LYS A 592 -36.07 6.03 32.30
C LYS A 592 -36.87 5.49 31.09
N SER A 593 -37.74 6.35 30.60
CA SER A 593 -38.62 6.26 29.42
C SER A 593 -38.16 5.30 28.33
N GLU A 594 -39.06 4.43 27.85
CA GLU A 594 -38.81 3.54 26.71
C GLU A 594 -38.50 4.33 25.43
N ILE A 595 -37.29 4.14 24.91
CA ILE A 595 -36.83 4.70 23.64
C ILE A 595 -37.12 3.66 22.54
N LYS A 596 -37.77 4.07 21.44
CA LYS A 596 -38.02 3.20 20.29
C LYS A 596 -36.70 2.77 19.62
N LEU A 597 -36.67 1.57 19.03
CA LEU A 597 -35.46 1.00 18.42
C LEU A 597 -34.94 1.82 17.23
N ASP A 598 -35.85 2.33 16.39
CA ASP A 598 -35.53 3.14 15.22
C ASP A 598 -34.90 4.49 15.60
N ASP A 599 -35.58 5.22 16.49
CA ASP A 599 -35.12 6.49 17.05
C ASP A 599 -33.77 6.36 17.77
N ALA A 600 -33.44 5.20 18.35
CA ALA A 600 -32.16 4.96 19.02
C ALA A 600 -31.03 4.56 18.04
N TYR A 601 -31.35 3.82 16.98
CA TYR A 601 -30.36 3.29 16.04
C TYR A 601 -29.93 4.33 15.00
N TYR A 602 -30.87 5.14 14.50
CA TYR A 602 -30.62 6.18 13.50
C TYR A 602 -30.31 7.57 14.08
N ASN A 603 -30.23 7.72 15.40
CA ASN A 603 -29.85 8.99 16.04
C ASN A 603 -28.36 9.33 15.83
N PRO A 604 -28.02 10.50 15.24
CA PRO A 604 -26.64 10.93 14.98
C PRO A 604 -25.75 11.06 16.23
N GLU A 605 -26.31 11.36 17.40
CA GLU A 605 -25.57 11.51 18.66
C GLU A 605 -25.15 10.16 19.26
N THR A 606 -25.83 9.06 18.88
CA THR A 606 -25.59 7.72 19.43
C THR A 606 -25.15 6.66 18.40
N GLY A 607 -25.30 6.92 17.10
CA GLY A 607 -24.67 6.29 15.92
C GLY A 607 -24.63 4.76 15.82
N PHE A 608 -25.47 4.16 14.96
CA PHE A 608 -25.35 2.80 14.36
C PHE A 608 -24.76 1.70 15.27
N CYS A 609 -25.16 1.70 16.53
CA CYS A 609 -24.52 0.91 17.56
C CYS A 609 -24.86 -0.60 17.47
N GLY A 610 -23.97 -1.46 17.97
CA GLY A 610 -24.15 -2.92 17.90
C GLY A 610 -25.17 -3.46 18.90
N ILE A 611 -25.53 -4.76 18.77
CA ILE A 611 -26.59 -5.45 19.56
C ILE A 611 -26.55 -5.11 21.05
N ASN A 612 -25.38 -5.24 21.69
CA ASN A 612 -25.24 -5.07 23.15
C ASN A 612 -25.43 -3.61 23.59
N GLU A 613 -25.13 -2.65 22.73
CA GLU A 613 -25.25 -1.23 23.05
C GLU A 613 -26.68 -0.73 22.82
N LEU A 614 -27.30 -1.14 21.70
CA LEU A 614 -28.70 -0.84 21.40
C LEU A 614 -29.64 -1.45 22.45
N GLN A 615 -29.36 -2.69 22.89
CA GLN A 615 -30.09 -3.34 23.98
C GLN A 615 -30.00 -2.57 25.30
N ARG A 616 -28.81 -2.11 25.69
CA ARG A 616 -28.62 -1.34 26.94
C ARG A 616 -29.38 -0.01 26.93
N LYS A 617 -29.45 0.63 25.77
CA LYS A 617 -30.10 1.94 25.60
C LYS A 617 -31.62 1.85 25.55
N THR A 618 -32.17 0.91 24.78
CA THR A 618 -33.63 0.76 24.62
C THR A 618 -34.26 -0.15 25.67
N LYS A 619 -33.45 -0.94 26.38
CA LYS A 619 -33.89 -1.97 27.33
C LYS A 619 -34.83 -3.03 26.72
N LYS A 620 -34.87 -3.12 25.39
CA LYS A 620 -35.66 -4.14 24.68
C LYS A 620 -34.98 -5.52 24.80
N PRO A 621 -35.76 -6.62 24.74
CA PRO A 621 -35.23 -7.98 24.70
C PRO A 621 -34.19 -8.14 23.58
N ILE A 622 -33.10 -8.88 23.86
CA ILE A 622 -32.00 -9.02 22.89
C ILE A 622 -32.44 -9.64 21.57
N GLU A 623 -33.45 -10.51 21.59
CA GLU A 623 -34.02 -11.13 20.40
C GLU A 623 -34.81 -10.13 19.54
N GLU A 624 -35.52 -9.19 20.18
CA GLU A 624 -36.20 -8.11 19.48
C GLU A 624 -35.19 -7.15 18.82
N VAL A 625 -34.11 -6.82 19.53
CA VAL A 625 -33.01 -5.99 19.00
C VAL A 625 -32.29 -6.67 17.83
N LYS A 626 -32.01 -7.98 17.93
CA LYS A 626 -31.41 -8.76 16.84
C LYS A 626 -32.31 -8.80 15.61
N ARG A 627 -33.62 -9.04 15.79
CA ARG A 627 -34.59 -9.05 14.70
C ARG A 627 -34.62 -7.70 13.99
N PHE A 628 -34.79 -6.62 14.75
CA PHE A 628 -34.77 -5.25 14.23
C PHE A 628 -33.49 -4.94 13.45
N LEU A 629 -32.31 -5.23 14.02
CA LEU A 629 -31.03 -4.95 13.36
C LEU A 629 -30.82 -5.78 12.09
N ASN A 630 -31.25 -7.04 12.06
CA ASN A 630 -31.17 -7.88 10.85
C ASN A 630 -32.11 -7.42 9.72
N GLU A 631 -33.11 -6.58 10.02
CA GLU A 631 -33.99 -5.94 9.04
C GLU A 631 -33.38 -4.63 8.50
N GLN A 632 -32.36 -4.06 9.16
CA GLN A 632 -31.73 -2.80 8.75
C GLN A 632 -30.59 -3.03 7.73
N ASP A 633 -30.66 -2.33 6.59
CA ASP A 633 -29.63 -2.38 5.55
C ASP A 633 -28.25 -1.95 6.03
N VAL A 634 -28.18 -0.83 6.75
CA VAL A 634 -26.90 -0.26 7.22
C VAL A 634 -26.21 -1.24 8.17
N TYR A 635 -26.97 -1.92 9.02
CA TYR A 635 -26.42 -2.90 9.94
C TYR A 635 -25.86 -4.12 9.19
N THR A 636 -26.66 -4.71 8.30
CA THR A 636 -26.31 -5.94 7.59
C THR A 636 -25.16 -5.74 6.60
N LEU A 637 -25.11 -4.60 5.90
CA LEU A 637 -24.02 -4.26 4.97
C LEU A 637 -22.67 -4.04 5.63
N HIS A 638 -22.64 -3.51 6.86
CA HIS A 638 -21.39 -3.16 7.55
C HIS A 638 -20.95 -4.15 8.64
N LYS A 639 -21.78 -5.15 8.95
CA LYS A 639 -21.45 -6.21 9.90
C LYS A 639 -20.07 -6.83 9.61
N PRO A 640 -19.21 -7.07 10.61
CA PRO A 640 -17.89 -7.64 10.36
C PRO A 640 -18.01 -9.09 9.88
N ALA A 641 -17.41 -9.40 8.73
CA ALA A 641 -17.26 -10.77 8.26
C ALA A 641 -16.11 -11.48 9.01
N ARG A 642 -16.36 -12.70 9.50
CA ARG A 642 -15.34 -13.46 10.22
C ARG A 642 -14.35 -14.08 9.22
N LYS A 643 -13.08 -13.67 9.28
CA LYS A 643 -12.06 -14.11 8.31
C LYS A 643 -11.49 -15.51 8.59
N ASN A 644 -11.52 -15.97 9.85
CA ASN A 644 -10.96 -17.25 10.28
C ASN A 644 -12.07 -18.13 10.88
N PHE A 645 -12.45 -19.19 10.16
CA PHE A 645 -13.43 -20.19 10.56
C PHE A 645 -13.00 -21.57 10.04
N LYS A 646 -13.58 -22.64 10.60
CA LYS A 646 -13.25 -24.02 10.24
C LYS A 646 -13.88 -24.32 8.87
N SER A 647 -13.06 -24.62 7.86
CA SER A 647 -13.55 -25.08 6.56
C SER A 647 -13.62 -26.61 6.53
N GLU A 648 -14.36 -27.17 5.55
CA GLU A 648 -14.28 -28.59 5.27
C GLU A 648 -12.84 -29.01 4.98
N ARG A 649 -12.49 -30.20 5.46
CA ARG A 649 -11.19 -30.82 5.17
C ARG A 649 -11.23 -31.40 3.77
N VAL A 650 -10.11 -31.32 3.06
CA VAL A 650 -9.94 -32.03 1.80
C VAL A 650 -9.77 -33.52 2.13
N TYR A 651 -10.84 -34.30 1.94
CA TYR A 651 -10.87 -35.75 2.14
C TYR A 651 -10.34 -36.43 0.88
N VAL A 652 -9.20 -37.11 1.02
CA VAL A 652 -8.52 -37.88 -0.03
C VAL A 652 -8.06 -39.15 0.66
N HIS A 653 -8.48 -40.31 0.18
CA HIS A 653 -8.31 -41.59 0.84
C HIS A 653 -7.17 -42.41 0.27
N ASN A 654 -6.66 -42.06 -0.93
CA ASN A 654 -5.59 -42.80 -1.55
C ASN A 654 -4.54 -41.91 -2.23
N ILE A 655 -3.35 -42.49 -2.45
CA ILE A 655 -2.29 -41.92 -3.28
C ILE A 655 -2.87 -41.68 -4.68
N ASP A 656 -2.56 -40.52 -5.27
CA ASP A 656 -3.00 -40.14 -6.61
C ASP A 656 -4.51 -39.98 -6.80
N GLU A 657 -5.31 -39.97 -5.72
CA GLU A 657 -6.74 -39.70 -5.86
C GLU A 657 -7.01 -38.24 -6.23
N GLN A 658 -6.29 -37.28 -5.64
CA GLN A 658 -6.44 -35.87 -5.98
C GLN A 658 -5.10 -35.11 -5.95
N TRP A 659 -4.78 -34.46 -7.06
CA TRP A 659 -3.66 -33.51 -7.14
C TRP A 659 -4.16 -32.07 -7.21
N GLN A 660 -3.35 -31.15 -6.71
CA GLN A 660 -3.52 -29.72 -6.89
C GLN A 660 -2.34 -29.18 -7.69
N SER A 661 -2.59 -28.20 -8.56
CA SER A 661 -1.51 -27.51 -9.28
C SER A 661 -1.74 -26.01 -9.37
N ASP A 662 -0.64 -25.28 -9.37
CA ASP A 662 -0.61 -23.82 -9.43
C ASP A 662 0.63 -23.35 -10.21
N LEU A 663 0.59 -22.13 -10.74
CA LEU A 663 1.69 -21.47 -11.45
C LEU A 663 2.28 -20.38 -10.58
N VAL A 664 3.56 -20.54 -10.23
CA VAL A 664 4.32 -19.54 -9.48
C VAL A 664 5.13 -18.68 -10.45
N GLU A 665 4.93 -17.36 -10.40
CA GLU A 665 5.66 -16.39 -11.22
C GLU A 665 7.07 -16.11 -10.68
N MET A 666 8.06 -16.09 -11.58
CA MET A 666 9.48 -15.82 -11.33
C MET A 666 10.07 -14.84 -12.37
N ILE A 667 9.20 -14.11 -13.08
CA ILE A 667 9.53 -13.19 -14.20
C ILE A 667 10.71 -12.23 -13.87
N PRO A 668 10.77 -11.59 -12.68
CA PRO A 668 11.84 -10.66 -12.32
C PRO A 668 13.28 -11.20 -12.42
N TYR A 669 13.44 -12.54 -12.47
CA TYR A 669 14.72 -13.25 -12.44
C TYR A 669 14.93 -14.15 -13.65
N ALA A 670 14.14 -13.98 -14.72
CA ALA A 670 14.17 -14.87 -15.88
C ALA A 670 15.51 -14.83 -16.62
N GLU A 671 16.10 -13.64 -16.80
CA GLU A 671 17.36 -13.44 -17.54
C GLU A 671 18.52 -14.26 -16.95
N GLU A 672 18.63 -14.31 -15.63
CA GLU A 672 19.68 -15.08 -14.94
C GLU A 672 19.36 -16.59 -14.82
N ASN A 673 18.18 -17.02 -15.28
CA ASN A 673 17.65 -18.38 -15.18
C ASN A 673 17.23 -18.98 -16.53
N ASN A 674 17.96 -18.68 -17.62
CA ASN A 674 17.72 -19.23 -18.96
C ASN A 674 16.30 -18.93 -19.51
N ASP A 675 15.74 -17.76 -19.18
CA ASP A 675 14.41 -17.26 -19.55
C ASP A 675 13.24 -18.08 -19.00
N PHE A 676 13.46 -18.88 -17.95
CA PHE A 676 12.34 -19.48 -17.26
C PHE A 676 11.61 -18.42 -16.43
N LYS A 677 10.36 -18.13 -16.80
CA LYS A 677 9.51 -17.10 -16.19
C LYS A 677 8.55 -17.65 -15.12
N TYR A 678 8.27 -18.95 -15.14
CA TYR A 678 7.25 -19.58 -14.29
C TYR A 678 7.73 -20.90 -13.70
N LEU A 679 7.10 -21.31 -12.60
CA LEU A 679 7.23 -22.64 -12.02
C LEU A 679 5.84 -23.29 -11.97
N LEU A 680 5.64 -24.35 -12.74
CA LEU A 680 4.48 -25.22 -12.60
C LEU A 680 4.68 -26.09 -11.37
N THR A 681 3.84 -25.87 -10.36
CA THR A 681 3.86 -26.61 -9.10
C THR A 681 2.70 -27.60 -9.09
N VAL A 682 2.96 -28.85 -8.71
CA VAL A 682 1.96 -29.92 -8.62
C VAL A 682 2.18 -30.68 -7.33
N ILE A 683 1.12 -30.96 -6.57
CA ILE A 683 1.20 -31.72 -5.31
C ILE A 683 0.09 -32.76 -5.20
N ASP A 684 0.46 -33.96 -4.76
CA ASP A 684 -0.51 -34.98 -4.35
C ASP A 684 -1.10 -34.62 -2.98
N CYS A 685 -2.42 -34.46 -2.93
CA CYS A 685 -3.13 -34.07 -1.72
C CYS A 685 -3.11 -35.15 -0.65
N PHE A 686 -2.83 -36.42 -0.96
CA PHE A 686 -2.70 -37.49 0.04
C PHE A 686 -1.28 -37.53 0.60
N SER A 687 -0.30 -37.95 -0.23
CA SER A 687 1.10 -38.14 0.20
C SER A 687 1.87 -36.84 0.45
N LYS A 688 1.36 -35.69 -0.01
CA LYS A 688 2.06 -34.39 -0.02
C LYS A 688 3.31 -34.38 -0.90
N TYR A 689 3.48 -35.39 -1.76
CA TYR A 689 4.57 -35.44 -2.71
C TYR A 689 4.39 -34.34 -3.76
N ALA A 690 5.42 -33.54 -3.98
CA ALA A 690 5.37 -32.40 -4.88
C ALA A 690 6.35 -32.52 -6.05
N TRP A 691 5.93 -31.97 -7.19
CA TRP A 691 6.71 -31.76 -8.39
C TRP A 691 6.75 -30.27 -8.72
N VAL A 692 7.87 -29.82 -9.28
CA VAL A 692 8.00 -28.46 -9.78
C VAL A 692 8.73 -28.51 -11.11
N ILE A 693 8.18 -27.86 -12.14
CA ILE A 693 8.79 -27.78 -13.46
C ILE A 693 8.90 -26.31 -13.87
N PRO A 694 10.09 -25.84 -14.26
CA PRO A 694 10.23 -24.49 -14.79
C PRO A 694 9.67 -24.37 -16.20
N LEU A 695 8.95 -23.29 -16.46
CA LEU A 695 8.35 -22.96 -17.76
C LEU A 695 8.80 -21.58 -18.22
N LYS A 696 9.00 -21.43 -19.52
CA LYS A 696 9.30 -20.15 -20.16
C LYS A 696 8.02 -19.35 -20.41
N THR A 697 6.91 -20.03 -20.72
CA THR A 697 5.59 -19.43 -20.92
C THR A 697 4.51 -20.18 -20.12
N LYS A 698 3.40 -19.50 -19.81
CA LYS A 698 2.20 -20.12 -19.23
C LYS A 698 1.20 -20.62 -20.28
N THR A 699 1.65 -20.82 -21.53
CA THR A 699 0.77 -21.30 -22.60
C THR A 699 0.25 -22.70 -22.27
N GLY A 700 -0.97 -22.99 -22.72
CA GLY A 700 -1.58 -24.31 -22.51
C GLY A 700 -0.73 -25.45 -23.08
N LYS A 701 -0.03 -25.22 -24.21
CA LYS A 701 0.84 -26.20 -24.87
C LYS A 701 2.08 -26.54 -24.03
N GLU A 702 2.76 -25.54 -23.50
CA GLU A 702 3.95 -25.74 -22.67
C GLU A 702 3.57 -26.35 -21.32
N THR A 703 2.52 -25.83 -20.68
CA THR A 703 1.98 -26.38 -19.43
C THR A 703 1.54 -27.83 -19.59
N ALA A 704 0.86 -28.18 -20.69
CA ALA A 704 0.50 -29.56 -20.98
C ALA A 704 1.73 -30.46 -21.20
N SER A 705 2.75 -29.96 -21.90
CA SER A 705 4.00 -30.70 -22.12
C SER A 705 4.74 -30.97 -20.80
N ALA A 706 4.74 -29.99 -19.88
CA ALA A 706 5.27 -30.15 -18.54
C ALA A 706 4.46 -31.14 -17.71
N LEU A 707 3.13 -31.07 -17.74
CA LEU A 707 2.28 -32.07 -17.06
C LEU A 707 2.50 -33.48 -17.61
N GLN A 708 2.71 -33.63 -18.91
CA GLN A 708 3.04 -34.93 -19.52
C GLN A 708 4.32 -35.54 -18.94
N THR A 709 5.33 -34.75 -18.55
CA THR A 709 6.54 -35.30 -17.93
C THR A 709 6.24 -35.83 -16.53
N ILE A 710 5.40 -35.14 -15.75
CA ILE A 710 4.95 -35.61 -14.44
C ILE A 710 4.11 -36.88 -14.59
N PHE A 711 3.21 -36.92 -15.59
CA PHE A 711 2.31 -38.05 -15.86
C PHE A 711 3.02 -39.33 -16.34
N LYS A 712 4.30 -39.24 -16.74
CA LYS A 712 5.12 -40.45 -16.99
C LYS A 712 5.46 -41.19 -15.69
N HIS A 713 5.45 -40.50 -14.55
CA HIS A 713 5.81 -41.07 -13.25
C HIS A 713 4.58 -41.51 -12.45
N ARG A 714 3.62 -40.61 -12.23
CA ARG A 714 2.37 -40.85 -11.48
C ARG A 714 1.21 -40.11 -12.14
N LYS A 715 -0.03 -40.54 -11.94
CA LYS A 715 -1.21 -39.94 -12.60
C LYS A 715 -2.37 -39.78 -11.63
N PRO A 716 -2.95 -38.57 -11.50
CA PRO A 716 -4.07 -38.36 -10.61
C PRO A 716 -5.38 -38.92 -11.17
N GLN A 717 -6.30 -39.31 -10.30
CA GLN A 717 -7.71 -39.53 -10.64
C GLN A 717 -8.46 -38.20 -10.80
N LYS A 718 -8.12 -37.19 -9.97
CA LYS A 718 -8.67 -35.84 -10.02
C LYS A 718 -7.56 -34.80 -9.95
N MET A 719 -7.69 -33.74 -10.76
CA MET A 719 -6.78 -32.62 -10.75
C MET A 719 -7.55 -31.33 -10.48
N GLN A 720 -7.12 -30.57 -9.48
CA GLN A 720 -7.71 -29.30 -9.09
C GLN A 720 -6.79 -28.16 -9.50
N THR A 721 -7.31 -27.24 -10.33
CA THR A 721 -6.62 -26.03 -10.81
C THR A 721 -7.53 -24.81 -10.61
N ASP A 722 -6.97 -23.61 -10.74
CA ASP A 722 -7.73 -22.37 -10.51
C ASP A 722 -8.76 -22.04 -11.62
N ASN A 723 -8.68 -22.65 -12.81
CA ASN A 723 -9.69 -22.49 -13.86
C ASN A 723 -9.83 -23.73 -14.77
N ASP A 724 -11.02 -24.31 -14.71
CA ASP A 724 -11.79 -25.04 -15.73
C ASP A 724 -11.08 -25.99 -16.72
N ILE A 725 -10.66 -27.18 -16.25
CA ILE A 725 -10.70 -28.45 -17.01
C ILE A 725 -11.02 -29.58 -16.00
N ARG A 726 -12.04 -30.43 -16.26
CA ARG A 726 -12.59 -31.50 -15.38
C ARG A 726 -11.56 -32.11 -14.39
N HIS A 727 -11.75 -32.14 -13.06
CA HIS A 727 -12.96 -32.21 -12.24
C HIS A 727 -12.94 -31.25 -11.03
N PHE A 728 -13.98 -30.41 -10.99
CA PHE A 728 -14.44 -29.41 -10.01
C PHE A 728 -13.51 -28.22 -9.67
N SER A 729 -13.99 -27.02 -10.00
CA SER A 729 -13.54 -25.75 -9.45
C SER A 729 -14.43 -25.42 -8.24
N THR A 730 -13.83 -25.16 -7.08
CA THR A 730 -14.54 -24.49 -5.97
C THR A 730 -14.60 -22.99 -6.33
N TYR A 731 -15.57 -22.18 -5.88
CA TYR A 731 -15.70 -20.76 -6.28
C TYR A 731 -15.43 -19.74 -5.15
N SER A 732 -14.91 -20.16 -3.99
CA SER A 732 -14.59 -19.25 -2.87
C SER A 732 -13.14 -18.74 -2.90
N ASP A 733 -12.84 -17.56 -2.35
CA ASP A 733 -11.50 -16.91 -2.38
C ASP A 733 -10.40 -17.60 -1.51
N LYS A 734 -10.65 -18.81 -1.01
CA LYS A 734 -9.68 -19.64 -0.28
C LYS A 734 -9.55 -21.00 -0.97
N LYS A 735 -8.84 -21.09 -2.10
CA LYS A 735 -8.74 -22.36 -2.85
C LYS A 735 -7.35 -22.98 -2.77
N ALA A 736 -7.32 -24.30 -2.88
CA ALA A 736 -6.10 -25.10 -2.99
C ALA A 736 -5.08 -24.94 -1.83
N SER A 737 -5.59 -24.92 -0.58
CA SER A 737 -4.78 -24.68 0.63
C SER A 737 -3.55 -25.59 0.82
N ILE A 738 -3.48 -26.75 0.13
CA ILE A 738 -2.34 -27.66 0.18
C ILE A 738 -1.24 -27.19 -0.79
N ILE A 739 -1.55 -26.90 -2.06
CA ILE A 739 -0.56 -26.35 -3.01
C ILE A 739 -0.12 -24.95 -2.61
N GLU A 740 -1.00 -24.08 -2.09
CA GLU A 740 -0.61 -22.75 -1.59
C GLU A 740 0.40 -22.85 -0.43
N ARG A 741 0.19 -23.81 0.48
CA ARG A 741 1.10 -24.06 1.61
C ARG A 741 2.44 -24.59 1.13
N PHE A 742 2.44 -25.45 0.12
CA PHE A 742 3.65 -25.93 -0.52
C PHE A 742 4.40 -24.78 -1.20
N ASN A 743 3.72 -23.96 -2.00
CA ASN A 743 4.30 -22.82 -2.72
C ASN A 743 4.93 -21.82 -1.76
N ARG A 744 4.28 -21.53 -0.62
CA ARG A 744 4.88 -20.72 0.45
C ARG A 744 6.17 -21.36 1.00
N THR A 745 6.14 -22.66 1.29
CA THR A 745 7.31 -23.38 1.83
C THR A 745 8.47 -23.40 0.83
N LEU A 746 8.19 -23.59 -0.46
CA LEU A 746 9.17 -23.58 -1.53
C LEU A 746 9.80 -22.19 -1.69
N LYS A 747 8.97 -21.14 -1.77
CA LYS A 747 9.44 -19.73 -1.85
C LYS A 747 10.31 -19.35 -0.66
N GLU A 748 9.90 -19.69 0.57
CA GLU A 748 10.70 -19.43 1.76
C GLU A 748 12.09 -20.09 1.70
N LYS A 749 12.18 -21.34 1.20
CA LYS A 749 13.46 -22.03 1.03
C LYS A 749 14.31 -21.42 -0.08
N MET A 750 13.69 -21.05 -1.20
CA MET A 750 14.37 -20.38 -2.31
C MET A 750 14.97 -19.04 -1.87
N TRP A 751 14.22 -18.20 -1.16
CA TRP A 751 14.69 -16.88 -0.72
C TRP A 751 15.83 -16.98 0.29
N LYS A 752 15.79 -17.97 1.18
CA LYS A 752 16.94 -18.27 2.07
C LYS A 752 18.19 -18.64 1.27
N MET A 753 18.04 -19.43 0.21
CA MET A 753 19.16 -19.79 -0.64
C MET A 753 19.67 -18.57 -1.44
N PHE A 754 18.78 -17.73 -1.95
CA PHE A 754 19.15 -16.48 -2.62
C PHE A 754 19.97 -15.57 -1.72
N THR A 755 19.53 -15.39 -0.47
CA THR A 755 20.28 -14.62 0.54
C THR A 755 21.65 -15.24 0.83
N TYR A 756 21.75 -16.57 0.89
CA TYR A 756 23.01 -17.27 1.18
C TYR A 756 24.01 -17.16 0.03
N GLN A 757 23.57 -17.34 -1.21
CA GLN A 757 24.44 -17.38 -2.38
C GLN A 757 24.69 -16.01 -3.02
N GLY A 758 23.86 -15.00 -2.71
CA GLY A 758 23.97 -13.65 -3.24
C GLY A 758 23.50 -13.49 -4.69
N ASP A 759 22.77 -14.47 -5.24
CA ASP A 759 22.16 -14.43 -6.58
C ASP A 759 20.78 -15.13 -6.58
N HIS A 760 19.96 -14.92 -7.63
CA HIS A 760 18.64 -15.54 -7.77
C HIS A 760 18.66 -16.71 -8.77
N LYS A 761 19.81 -17.40 -8.97
CA LYS A 761 19.94 -18.52 -9.91
C LYS A 761 19.29 -19.79 -9.36
N TRP A 762 17.96 -19.83 -9.40
CA TRP A 762 17.18 -20.91 -8.84
C TRP A 762 17.20 -22.20 -9.67
N THR A 763 17.47 -22.14 -10.98
CA THR A 763 17.49 -23.34 -11.86
C THR A 763 18.47 -24.42 -11.37
N LYS A 764 19.58 -24.03 -10.73
CA LYS A 764 20.62 -24.96 -10.22
C LYS A 764 20.29 -25.58 -8.86
N ILE A 765 19.36 -24.99 -8.12
CA ILE A 765 19.02 -25.37 -6.75
C ILE A 765 17.60 -25.94 -6.64
N LEU A 766 16.73 -25.69 -7.62
CA LEU A 766 15.32 -26.06 -7.61
C LEU A 766 15.12 -27.55 -7.30
N ASP A 767 15.81 -28.43 -8.03
CA ASP A 767 15.72 -29.88 -7.83
C ASP A 767 16.13 -30.30 -6.41
N LYS A 768 17.17 -29.66 -5.87
CA LYS A 768 17.63 -29.91 -4.49
C LYS A 768 16.61 -29.45 -3.47
N LEU A 769 15.94 -28.32 -3.71
CA LEU A 769 14.92 -27.78 -2.82
C LEU A 769 13.64 -28.63 -2.81
N VAL A 770 13.21 -29.10 -3.99
CA VAL A 770 12.05 -29.98 -4.16
C VAL A 770 12.34 -31.35 -3.56
N SER A 771 13.51 -31.95 -3.86
CA SER A 771 13.97 -33.19 -3.24
C SER A 771 14.08 -33.04 -1.71
N GLY A 772 14.64 -31.92 -1.24
CA GLY A 772 14.74 -31.62 0.19
C GLY A 772 13.39 -31.38 0.86
N TYR A 773 12.33 -31.02 0.12
CA TYR A 773 10.97 -31.00 0.64
C TYR A 773 10.38 -32.42 0.71
N ASN A 774 10.50 -33.20 -0.36
CA ASN A 774 9.96 -34.57 -0.44
C ASN A 774 10.64 -35.56 0.53
N ASN A 775 11.85 -35.27 0.99
CA ASN A 775 12.59 -36.02 2.01
C ASN A 775 12.43 -35.46 3.44
N HIS A 776 11.71 -34.36 3.63
CA HIS A 776 11.53 -33.77 4.95
C HIS A 776 10.30 -34.36 5.65
N PHE A 777 10.41 -34.55 6.96
CA PHE A 777 9.30 -35.06 7.77
C PHE A 777 8.11 -34.09 7.73
N HIS A 778 6.94 -34.58 7.28
CA HIS A 778 5.74 -33.77 7.19
C HIS A 778 4.79 -34.09 8.35
N ARG A 779 4.63 -33.13 9.27
CA ARG A 779 3.85 -33.29 10.52
C ARG A 779 2.44 -33.85 10.36
N GLY A 780 1.75 -33.54 9.25
CA GLY A 780 0.38 -34.01 9.00
C GLY A 780 0.28 -35.49 8.64
N ILE A 781 1.21 -36.01 7.83
CA ILE A 781 1.26 -37.43 7.42
C ILE A 781 2.15 -38.28 8.35
N LYS A 782 2.90 -37.60 9.24
CA LYS A 782 3.87 -38.15 10.20
C LYS A 782 4.96 -39.04 9.60
N MET A 783 5.35 -38.73 8.36
CA MET A 783 6.47 -39.33 7.65
C MET A 783 6.90 -38.39 6.53
N THR A 784 7.92 -38.76 5.75
CA THR A 784 8.31 -37.98 4.56
C THR A 784 7.29 -38.18 3.42
N PRO A 785 7.11 -37.20 2.52
CA PRO A 785 6.29 -37.40 1.32
C PRO A 785 6.69 -38.59 0.45
N ILE A 786 7.99 -38.94 0.39
CA ILE A 786 8.49 -40.15 -0.28
C ILE A 786 7.98 -41.42 0.40
N GLU A 787 8.08 -41.52 1.73
CA GLU A 787 7.57 -42.68 2.48
C GLU A 787 6.05 -42.80 2.36
N ALA A 788 5.33 -41.68 2.40
CA ALA A 788 3.88 -41.63 2.23
C ALA A 788 3.41 -41.99 0.82
N SER A 789 4.32 -41.96 -0.18
CA SER A 789 4.04 -42.37 -1.55
C SER A 789 4.20 -43.88 -1.77
N LYS A 790 4.60 -44.66 -0.75
CA LYS A 790 4.70 -46.12 -0.84
C LYS A 790 3.36 -46.77 -0.50
N THR A 791 2.94 -47.74 -1.31
CA THR A 791 1.66 -48.45 -1.14
C THR A 791 1.49 -49.08 0.24
N GLU A 792 2.59 -49.58 0.84
CA GLU A 792 2.62 -50.17 2.19
C GLU A 792 2.26 -49.19 3.32
N ASN A 793 2.40 -47.88 3.07
CA ASN A 793 2.13 -46.83 4.06
C ASN A 793 0.77 -46.16 3.87
N VAL A 794 0.00 -46.51 2.83
CA VAL A 794 -1.30 -45.89 2.53
C VAL A 794 -2.23 -45.91 3.74
N GLN A 795 -2.38 -47.07 4.40
CA GLN A 795 -3.23 -47.18 5.58
C GLN A 795 -2.75 -46.28 6.73
N LYS A 796 -1.44 -46.26 6.99
CA LYS A 796 -0.85 -45.41 8.06
C LYS A 796 -1.04 -43.91 7.76
N VAL A 797 -0.89 -43.50 6.50
CA VAL A 797 -1.10 -42.11 6.07
C VAL A 797 -2.58 -41.74 6.21
N HIS A 798 -3.49 -42.64 5.82
CA HIS A 798 -4.93 -42.46 6.00
C HIS A 798 -5.29 -42.29 7.47
N ASP A 799 -4.84 -43.20 8.35
CA ASP A 799 -5.08 -43.13 9.80
C ASP A 799 -4.52 -41.83 10.43
N ASN A 800 -3.38 -41.33 9.93
CA ASN A 800 -2.77 -40.09 10.40
C ASN A 800 -3.52 -38.84 9.94
N LEU A 801 -4.00 -38.81 8.70
CA LEU A 801 -4.75 -37.69 8.13
C LEU A 801 -6.20 -37.66 8.62
N PHE A 802 -6.79 -38.83 8.86
CA PHE A 802 -8.18 -39.04 9.24
C PHE A 802 -8.28 -39.96 10.47
N PRO A 803 -7.76 -39.53 11.64
CA PRO A 803 -7.85 -40.32 12.85
C PRO A 803 -9.31 -40.57 13.20
N SER A 804 -9.67 -41.82 13.44
CA SER A 804 -11.01 -42.25 13.85
C SER A 804 -11.38 -41.62 15.20
N LYS A 805 -12.02 -40.44 15.16
CA LYS A 805 -12.66 -39.84 16.32
C LYS A 805 -14.09 -40.37 16.45
N LYS A 806 -14.46 -40.67 17.70
CA LYS A 806 -15.73 -41.19 18.18
C LYS A 806 -16.94 -40.74 17.36
N LEU A 807 -17.70 -41.73 16.87
CA LEU A 807 -19.14 -41.61 16.60
C LEU A 807 -19.79 -40.91 17.81
N PHE A 808 -20.71 -39.97 17.54
CA PHE A 808 -21.46 -39.15 18.52
C PHE A 808 -20.79 -37.85 19.01
N GLU A 809 -20.57 -36.90 18.11
CA GLU A 809 -20.91 -35.51 18.40
C GLU A 809 -22.16 -35.20 17.56
N GLU A 810 -23.22 -34.65 18.16
CA GLU A 810 -24.45 -34.28 17.43
C GLU A 810 -24.07 -33.43 16.21
N SER A 811 -24.59 -33.78 15.03
CA SER A 811 -24.37 -32.99 13.82
C SER A 811 -24.67 -31.52 14.12
N PRO A 812 -23.77 -30.59 13.75
CA PRO A 812 -24.00 -29.17 14.03
C PRO A 812 -25.37 -28.76 13.47
N LYS A 813 -26.13 -27.99 14.26
CA LYS A 813 -27.46 -27.51 13.86
C LYS A 813 -27.31 -26.39 12.83
N SER A 814 -28.06 -26.46 11.73
CA SER A 814 -28.03 -25.42 10.70
C SER A 814 -28.58 -24.11 11.24
N LYS A 815 -27.85 -23.02 11.00
CA LYS A 815 -28.29 -21.68 11.38
C LYS A 815 -29.31 -21.10 10.40
N PHE A 816 -29.08 -21.33 9.10
CA PHE A 816 -30.01 -20.95 8.05
C PHE A 816 -30.84 -22.15 7.60
N LYS A 817 -32.05 -21.87 7.12
CA LYS A 817 -33.00 -22.81 6.54
C LYS A 817 -33.16 -22.54 5.05
N ILE A 818 -33.69 -23.52 4.33
CA ILE A 818 -34.08 -23.35 2.92
C ILE A 818 -35.05 -22.16 2.83
N ASP A 819 -34.85 -21.35 1.79
CA ASP A 819 -35.56 -20.09 1.52
C ASP A 819 -35.29 -18.91 2.48
N ASP A 820 -34.40 -19.06 3.47
CA ASP A 820 -33.88 -17.90 4.20
C ASP A 820 -33.18 -16.94 3.21
N THR A 821 -33.48 -15.65 3.34
CA THR A 821 -32.83 -14.62 2.52
C THR A 821 -31.52 -14.19 3.19
N VAL A 822 -30.43 -14.21 2.43
CA VAL A 822 -29.07 -13.98 2.90
C VAL A 822 -28.28 -13.06 1.98
N ARG A 823 -27.25 -12.41 2.53
CA ARG A 823 -26.21 -11.68 1.79
C ARG A 823 -24.87 -12.41 1.90
N ILE A 824 -24.05 -12.32 0.85
CA ILE A 824 -22.72 -12.94 0.80
C ILE A 824 -21.62 -11.92 1.12
N THR A 825 -20.48 -12.36 1.64
CA THR A 825 -19.34 -11.48 1.92
C THR A 825 -18.69 -10.93 0.65
N LYS A 826 -18.35 -9.63 0.63
CA LYS A 826 -17.52 -9.01 -0.44
C LYS A 826 -16.04 -9.10 -0.08
N TYR A 827 -15.21 -9.62 -0.99
CA TYR A 827 -13.76 -9.58 -0.81
C TYR A 827 -13.24 -8.15 -0.94
N LYS A 828 -12.54 -7.68 0.09
CA LYS A 828 -11.93 -6.36 0.15
C LYS A 828 -10.43 -6.48 -0.08
N ALA A 829 -9.92 -5.74 -1.07
CA ALA A 829 -8.48 -5.54 -1.22
C ALA A 829 -7.87 -4.99 0.09
N VAL A 830 -6.58 -5.25 0.32
CA VAL A 830 -5.83 -4.91 1.54
C VAL A 830 -5.93 -3.41 1.92
N PHE A 831 -6.27 -2.54 0.94
CA PHE A 831 -6.39 -1.09 1.10
C PHE A 831 -7.83 -0.55 1.09
N ALA A 832 -8.86 -1.41 1.08
CA ALA A 832 -10.25 -0.95 1.08
C ALA A 832 -10.62 -0.32 2.43
N LYS A 833 -11.10 0.92 2.38
CA LYS A 833 -11.44 1.73 3.57
C LYS A 833 -12.52 1.05 4.43
N GLY A 834 -12.36 1.07 5.75
CA GLY A 834 -13.18 0.31 6.70
C GLY A 834 -14.67 0.67 6.75
N TYR A 835 -15.06 1.83 6.23
CA TYR A 835 -16.46 2.27 6.15
C TYR A 835 -17.20 1.73 4.92
N LEU A 836 -16.54 1.04 3.98
CA LEU A 836 -17.24 0.43 2.84
C LEU A 836 -18.06 -0.79 3.32
N PRO A 837 -19.17 -1.15 2.64
CA PRO A 837 -19.92 -2.37 2.94
C PRO A 837 -19.03 -3.63 2.88
N ASN A 838 -19.18 -4.54 3.85
CA ASN A 838 -18.53 -5.85 3.91
C ASN A 838 -19.34 -6.96 3.19
N TRP A 839 -20.61 -6.70 2.86
CA TRP A 839 -21.54 -7.68 2.31
C TRP A 839 -22.13 -7.24 0.96
N SER A 840 -22.66 -8.20 0.19
CA SER A 840 -23.33 -7.97 -1.09
C SER A 840 -24.54 -7.04 -0.91
N THR A 841 -24.80 -6.24 -1.95
CA THR A 841 -26.05 -5.47 -2.01
C THR A 841 -27.16 -6.37 -2.55
N GLU A 842 -26.84 -7.18 -3.57
CA GLU A 842 -27.67 -8.29 -4.04
C GLU A 842 -27.97 -9.30 -2.92
N MET A 843 -29.20 -9.80 -2.95
CA MET A 843 -29.74 -10.78 -2.02
C MET A 843 -29.88 -12.16 -2.67
N PHE A 844 -29.70 -13.19 -1.87
CA PHE A 844 -29.76 -14.58 -2.31
C PHE A 844 -30.67 -15.37 -1.36
N LYS A 845 -31.25 -16.46 -1.85
CA LYS A 845 -32.00 -17.43 -1.03
C LYS A 845 -31.17 -18.68 -0.84
N ILE A 846 -31.22 -19.27 0.34
CA ILE A 846 -30.69 -20.62 0.56
C ILE A 846 -31.50 -21.59 -0.30
N SER A 847 -30.85 -22.24 -1.27
CA SER A 847 -31.48 -23.28 -2.08
C SER A 847 -31.35 -24.65 -1.42
N GLU A 848 -30.21 -24.92 -0.77
CA GLU A 848 -29.94 -26.23 -0.15
C GLU A 848 -29.03 -26.10 1.08
N VAL A 849 -29.25 -26.96 2.07
CA VAL A 849 -28.41 -27.07 3.27
C VAL A 849 -27.65 -28.39 3.21
N HIS A 850 -26.31 -28.32 3.24
CA HIS A 850 -25.42 -29.48 3.18
C HIS A 850 -24.93 -29.84 4.58
N PRO A 851 -25.44 -30.93 5.20
CA PRO A 851 -24.96 -31.39 6.50
C PRO A 851 -23.58 -32.06 6.40
N GLY A 852 -22.65 -31.70 7.29
CA GLY A 852 -21.27 -32.22 7.32
C GLY A 852 -20.54 -31.87 8.62
N GLU A 853 -19.22 -32.11 8.68
CA GLU A 853 -18.36 -31.71 9.82
C GLU A 853 -18.37 -30.18 10.03
N VAL A 854 -18.64 -29.44 8.95
CA VAL A 854 -18.99 -28.02 8.92
C VAL A 854 -20.18 -27.91 7.96
N ILE A 855 -21.22 -27.17 8.34
CA ILE A 855 -22.41 -26.99 7.49
C ILE A 855 -22.07 -26.01 6.37
N SER A 856 -22.46 -26.35 5.14
CA SER A 856 -22.37 -25.47 3.99
C SER A 856 -23.73 -25.31 3.31
N TYR A 857 -23.87 -24.27 2.48
CA TYR A 857 -25.13 -23.85 1.89
C TYR A 857 -24.95 -23.61 0.39
N SER A 858 -25.91 -24.08 -0.41
CA SER A 858 -26.10 -23.60 -1.77
C SER A 858 -27.04 -22.41 -1.74
N ILE A 859 -26.81 -21.42 -2.61
CA ILE A 859 -27.67 -20.24 -2.70
C ILE A 859 -28.08 -20.01 -4.16
N ARG A 860 -29.25 -19.39 -4.33
CA ARG A 860 -29.78 -18.92 -5.62
C ARG A 860 -30.07 -17.44 -5.54
N ASP A 861 -29.99 -16.74 -6.65
CA ASP A 861 -30.39 -15.33 -6.71
C ASP A 861 -31.91 -15.16 -6.73
N LEU A 862 -32.38 -13.91 -6.78
CA LEU A 862 -33.81 -13.60 -6.81
C LEU A 862 -34.52 -13.98 -8.12
N ALA A 863 -33.76 -14.33 -9.16
CA ALA A 863 -34.29 -14.85 -10.43
C ALA A 863 -34.26 -16.38 -10.49
N ASP A 864 -34.05 -17.05 -9.34
CA ASP A 864 -33.92 -18.51 -9.20
C ASP A 864 -32.73 -19.13 -9.95
N GLU A 865 -31.70 -18.35 -10.28
CA GLU A 865 -30.44 -18.87 -10.84
C GLU A 865 -29.51 -19.32 -9.70
N GLU A 866 -29.01 -20.56 -9.77
CA GLU A 866 -28.07 -21.07 -8.76
C GLU A 866 -26.72 -20.35 -8.84
N ILE A 867 -26.25 -19.86 -7.70
CA ILE A 867 -24.91 -19.32 -7.57
C ILE A 867 -23.94 -20.48 -7.40
N LYS A 868 -23.02 -20.62 -8.37
CA LYS A 868 -22.02 -21.68 -8.37
C LYS A 868 -21.15 -21.63 -7.11
N GLY A 869 -21.15 -22.71 -6.33
CA GLY A 869 -20.30 -22.89 -5.16
C GLY A 869 -21.06 -23.33 -3.92
N LYS A 870 -20.33 -23.59 -2.84
CA LYS A 870 -20.86 -23.84 -1.50
C LYS A 870 -20.35 -22.75 -0.57
N PHE A 871 -21.24 -22.18 0.24
CA PHE A 871 -20.96 -21.08 1.14
C PHE A 871 -21.00 -21.58 2.58
N TYR A 872 -20.02 -21.18 3.39
CA TYR A 872 -20.04 -21.48 4.82
C TYR A 872 -20.95 -20.52 5.57
N GLU A 873 -21.38 -20.92 6.76
CA GLU A 873 -22.25 -20.11 7.61
C GLU A 873 -21.69 -18.69 7.86
N GLU A 874 -20.38 -18.58 8.02
CA GLU A 874 -19.67 -17.31 8.27
C GLU A 874 -19.57 -16.39 7.04
N GLU A 875 -19.79 -16.92 5.85
CA GLU A 875 -19.81 -16.20 4.57
C GLU A 875 -21.21 -15.67 4.22
N LEU A 876 -22.21 -15.98 5.07
CA LEU A 876 -23.60 -15.60 4.90
C LEU A 876 -24.10 -14.77 6.09
N THR A 877 -24.91 -13.76 5.81
CA THR A 877 -25.67 -13.05 6.85
C THR A 877 -27.16 -13.03 6.51
N PHE A 878 -27.99 -13.37 7.49
CA PHE A 878 -29.45 -13.30 7.39
C PHE A 878 -29.92 -11.87 7.12
N PHE A 879 -30.97 -11.73 6.31
CA PHE A 879 -31.68 -10.49 6.05
C PHE A 879 -33.18 -10.77 5.88
N ASN A 880 -34.04 -9.94 6.48
CA ASN A 880 -35.49 -10.23 6.57
C ASN A 880 -36.39 -9.00 6.32
N ASN A 881 -35.92 -8.01 5.55
CA ASN A 881 -36.78 -6.87 5.26
C ASN A 881 -37.80 -7.24 4.17
N VAL A 882 -39.10 -7.23 4.53
CA VAL A 882 -40.23 -7.57 3.65
C VAL A 882 -40.65 -6.38 2.75
N ASN A 883 -40.17 -5.17 3.04
CA ASN A 883 -40.51 -3.93 2.34
C ASN A 883 -39.31 -3.32 1.59
N ASP A 884 -38.39 -4.13 1.06
CA ASP A 884 -37.19 -3.59 0.40
C ASP A 884 -37.56 -2.84 -0.89
N GLU A 885 -37.67 -1.52 -0.80
CA GLU A 885 -37.70 -0.62 -1.94
C GLU A 885 -36.30 -0.62 -2.57
N HIS A 886 -36.11 -1.47 -3.57
CA HIS A 886 -34.84 -1.59 -4.27
C HIS A 886 -34.33 -0.21 -4.70
N LYS A 887 -33.12 0.16 -4.27
CA LYS A 887 -32.54 1.46 -4.62
C LYS A 887 -32.21 1.47 -6.11
N ILE A 888 -32.58 2.55 -6.80
CA ILE A 888 -32.26 2.74 -8.21
C ILE A 888 -30.82 3.26 -8.33
N GLU A 889 -29.97 2.56 -9.09
CA GLU A 889 -28.62 3.01 -9.44
C GLU A 889 -28.66 4.11 -10.49
N SER A 890 -29.46 3.88 -11.54
CA SER A 890 -29.60 4.79 -12.67
C SER A 890 -30.88 4.49 -13.46
N ILE A 891 -31.44 5.52 -14.08
CA ILE A 891 -32.53 5.37 -15.05
C ILE A 891 -31.89 5.20 -16.43
N LEU A 892 -32.09 4.04 -17.04
CA LEU A 892 -31.51 3.69 -18.34
C LEU A 892 -32.35 4.20 -19.52
N LYS A 893 -33.69 4.15 -19.42
CA LYS A 893 -34.62 4.58 -20.47
C LYS A 893 -35.92 5.14 -19.88
N ARG A 894 -36.64 5.96 -20.64
CA ARG A 894 -37.99 6.48 -20.30
C ARG A 894 -38.98 6.14 -21.41
N ARG A 895 -40.24 5.82 -21.08
CA ARG A 895 -41.32 5.62 -22.07
C ARG A 895 -42.67 6.06 -21.53
N THR A 896 -43.62 6.27 -22.44
CA THR A 896 -45.03 6.48 -22.10
C THR A 896 -45.86 5.34 -22.68
N ARG A 897 -46.56 4.58 -21.84
CA ARG A 897 -47.41 3.45 -22.26
C ARG A 897 -48.80 3.63 -21.66
N LYS A 898 -49.83 3.64 -22.51
CA LYS A 898 -51.25 3.83 -22.10
C LYS A 898 -51.47 5.07 -21.20
N GLY A 899 -50.76 6.17 -21.46
CA GLY A 899 -50.90 7.42 -20.70
C GLY A 899 -50.12 7.48 -19.37
N GLN A 900 -49.45 6.40 -18.96
CA GLN A 900 -48.56 6.39 -17.79
C GLN A 900 -47.09 6.47 -18.21
N LYS A 901 -46.30 7.29 -17.50
CA LYS A 901 -44.86 7.38 -17.67
C LYS A 901 -44.20 6.22 -16.91
N GLU A 902 -43.31 5.51 -17.59
CA GLU A 902 -42.52 4.41 -17.02
C GLU A 902 -41.02 4.66 -17.25
N LEU A 903 -40.20 4.16 -16.33
CA LEU A 903 -38.74 4.30 -16.29
C LEU A 903 -38.11 2.91 -16.31
N PHE A 904 -37.17 2.65 -17.20
CA PHE A 904 -36.35 1.45 -17.18
C PHE A 904 -35.17 1.71 -16.26
N VAL A 905 -35.12 1.04 -15.12
CA VAL A 905 -34.14 1.31 -14.06
C VAL A 905 -33.12 0.19 -13.95
N LYS A 906 -31.88 0.58 -13.65
CA LYS A 906 -30.84 -0.30 -13.13
C LYS A 906 -30.88 -0.26 -11.62
N TRP A 907 -31.02 -1.41 -10.98
CA TRP A 907 -31.06 -1.51 -9.53
C TRP A 907 -29.65 -1.51 -8.92
N TYR A 908 -29.47 -0.78 -7.83
CA TYR A 908 -28.18 -0.57 -7.17
C TYR A 908 -27.58 -1.86 -6.67
N GLY A 909 -26.46 -2.26 -7.29
CA GLY A 909 -25.71 -3.46 -6.90
C GLY A 909 -26.32 -4.78 -7.37
N TYR A 910 -27.24 -4.75 -8.35
CA TYR A 910 -27.78 -5.94 -9.03
C TYR A 910 -27.25 -6.05 -10.48
N PRO A 911 -27.10 -7.27 -11.03
CA PRO A 911 -26.76 -7.49 -12.43
C PRO A 911 -27.81 -6.92 -13.40
N ASP A 912 -27.39 -6.59 -14.63
CA ASP A 912 -28.26 -5.94 -15.63
C ASP A 912 -29.51 -6.75 -16.02
N LYS A 913 -29.52 -8.07 -15.77
CA LYS A 913 -30.70 -8.93 -15.99
C LYS A 913 -31.90 -8.57 -15.10
N PHE A 914 -31.68 -7.88 -13.99
CA PHE A 914 -32.75 -7.42 -13.10
C PHE A 914 -33.32 -6.05 -13.48
N ASN A 915 -32.77 -5.39 -14.51
CA ASN A 915 -33.25 -4.09 -14.95
C ASN A 915 -34.72 -4.19 -15.41
N SER A 916 -35.57 -3.30 -14.92
CA SER A 916 -37.02 -3.42 -15.11
C SER A 916 -37.70 -2.07 -15.35
N TRP A 917 -38.90 -2.09 -15.94
CA TRP A 917 -39.72 -0.89 -16.10
C TRP A 917 -40.56 -0.67 -14.84
N ILE A 918 -40.44 0.50 -14.24
CA ILE A 918 -41.25 0.93 -13.09
C ILE A 918 -42.05 2.18 -13.44
N PRO A 919 -43.22 2.43 -12.82
CA PRO A 919 -43.93 3.69 -12.98
C PRO A 919 -43.09 4.88 -12.50
N ASP A 920 -43.17 6.02 -13.18
CA ASP A 920 -42.51 7.29 -12.80
C ASP A 920 -42.95 7.77 -11.40
N THR A 921 -44.10 7.31 -10.91
CA THR A 921 -44.60 7.57 -9.54
C THR A 921 -43.82 6.86 -8.44
N ASN A 922 -43.01 5.86 -8.77
CA ASN A 922 -42.22 5.07 -7.80
C ASN A 922 -40.81 5.65 -7.56
N LEU A 923 -40.55 6.87 -8.02
CA LEU A 923 -39.28 7.58 -7.82
C LEU A 923 -39.15 8.31 -6.46
N ASN A 924 -40.23 8.39 -5.68
CA ASN A 924 -40.29 9.15 -4.42
C ASN A 924 -39.88 8.31 -3.22
#